data_AF-A0AA95K461-F1
#
_entry.id   AF-A0AA95K461-F1
#
_cell.length_a   1.000
_cell.length_b   1.000
_cell.length_c   1.000
_cell.angle_alpha   90.00
_cell.angle_beta   90.00
_cell.angle_gamma   90.00
#
_symmetry.space_group_name_H-M   'P 1'
#
loop_
_entity.id
_entity.type
_entity.pdbx_description
1 polymer ?
#
loop_
_entity_poly.entity_id
_entity_poly.type
_entity_poly.pdbx_seq_one_letter_code
_entity_poly.pdbx_strand_id
1 'polypeptide(L)'
;MKSKLIHFFFAIFFTIHLSFILYKFINPSLVWTAFPISLLALRLLDVYLFQGQKIIKTFSNERIQLNLSAAGFSGNNYIKKFNRKKFFLFFLFIGSFFFTFKEEFHLTVDRFTALFQNSYPVLKIEYPSYLSKNPLFIELSKKEQSIEIDSSYYLEINVNNLKKSDTWQVFLIDKNQVYPEKNLSYQMRNGSWSSSVQEMYASFAKDMLNTNILTNKDPKNIELIVSNKEKIFKINLKVNLTLKPEVVFESILKENLDSPQLHGKLNFKLSVNSKVPLTNIELNVRTKSGYSFKKTIAEFANAAEFEFNSESVELVTLGIPFLAEDILYVKANAKTVLSDLVGESKELQFPIKTPLQVRGEIIKNLEDALNRLTHMKKADTVFKSEVLTTLSKSSQLSINLSQSGVVRRNILEAMSSVENMSLKNDSYYEKAKAKIITTLNILNRQQKANETNNFMARLLNLKNNLLLNENVVNHKNEFRSEAAELQELASGINLQIKKIVNESAYPLSNTEKKSIITLLNADKTSEKLKATEKSLSSDNIYESQNHIQKAMDEANNHLGFAMQLLQQARLKAMQEAKIQLNHADLSLENSKYATNKSEVLKSLEKGKTNLDKTPRLGGEFNEFLQDAKNHTKKTIQAANSDSSFDKLVYTQKAQEAVERAILSLQDEEDSDKDMQKEQEAHSYRSMMDILSAQSTLDSTWRKKILDEISKLKSQGETSDSPMIRYLESRLR
;
A
#
# COMPACT_ATOMS: atom_id res chain seq x y z
N MET A 1 -48.85 64.60 14.95
CA MET A 1 -47.67 63.73 14.67
C MET A 1 -46.33 64.43 14.87
N LYS A 2 -46.05 65.57 14.23
CA LYS A 2 -44.74 66.28 14.34
C LYS A 2 -44.22 66.47 15.78
N SER A 3 -45.07 66.90 16.71
CA SER A 3 -44.67 67.04 18.12
C SER A 3 -44.29 65.72 18.79
N LYS A 4 -44.98 64.61 18.50
CA LYS A 4 -44.67 63.30 19.10
C LYS A 4 -43.32 62.76 18.61
N LEU A 5 -43.04 62.95 17.31
CA LEU A 5 -41.77 62.56 16.69
C LEU A 5 -40.58 63.31 17.30
N ILE A 6 -40.72 64.63 17.52
CA ILE A 6 -39.68 65.45 18.16
C ILE A 6 -39.39 64.99 19.60
N HIS A 7 -40.42 64.57 20.35
CA HIS A 7 -40.24 64.06 21.71
C HIS A 7 -39.56 62.70 21.71
N PHE A 8 -39.91 61.83 20.76
CA PHE A 8 -39.27 60.54 20.60
C PHE A 8 -37.77 60.69 20.31
N PHE A 9 -37.40 61.57 19.37
CA PHE A 9 -35.98 61.86 19.12
C PHE A 9 -35.29 62.48 20.32
N PHE A 10 -35.92 63.45 21.00
CA PHE A 10 -35.35 64.02 22.23
C PHE A 10 -35.11 62.97 23.31
N ALA A 11 -36.04 62.03 23.52
CA ALA A 11 -35.89 60.96 24.49
C ALA A 11 -34.72 60.03 24.16
N ILE A 12 -34.55 59.67 22.88
CA ILE A 12 -33.41 58.85 22.43
C ILE A 12 -32.10 59.58 22.68
N PHE A 13 -31.98 60.83 22.22
CA PHE A 13 -30.75 61.61 22.39
C PHE A 13 -30.45 61.90 23.85
N PHE A 14 -31.46 62.16 24.68
CA PHE A 14 -31.28 62.36 26.11
C PHE A 14 -30.74 61.10 26.81
N THR A 15 -31.24 59.93 26.43
CA THR A 15 -30.79 58.65 26.99
C THR A 15 -29.36 58.34 26.58
N ILE A 16 -29.02 58.55 25.30
CA ILE A 16 -27.64 58.40 24.80
C ILE A 16 -26.70 59.37 25.54
N HIS A 17 -27.12 60.62 25.72
CA HIS A 17 -26.35 61.64 26.42
C HIS A 17 -26.05 61.25 27.86
N LEU A 18 -27.06 60.80 28.62
CA LEU A 18 -26.87 60.41 30.01
C LEU A 18 -25.97 59.17 30.14
N SER A 19 -26.09 58.22 29.21
CA SER A 19 -25.20 57.05 29.14
C SER A 19 -23.75 57.46 28.95
N PHE A 20 -23.49 58.41 28.06
CA PHE A 20 -22.15 58.94 27.84
C PHE A 20 -21.62 59.76 29.03
N ILE A 21 -22.48 60.55 29.69
CA ILE A 21 -22.09 61.25 30.93
C ILE A 21 -21.67 60.25 32.00
N LEU A 22 -22.47 59.20 32.23
CA LEU A 22 -22.15 58.17 33.21
C LEU A 22 -20.86 57.43 32.85
N TYR A 23 -20.67 57.11 31.57
CA TYR A 23 -19.47 56.45 31.07
C TYR A 23 -18.21 57.29 31.25
N LYS A 24 -18.27 58.57 30.88
CA LYS A 24 -17.10 59.44 30.77
C LYS A 24 -16.75 60.16 32.07
N PHE A 25 -17.74 60.61 32.84
CA PHE A 25 -17.53 61.52 33.97
C PHE A 25 -17.86 60.94 35.35
N ILE A 26 -18.55 59.80 35.41
CA ILE A 26 -18.96 59.19 36.69
C ILE A 26 -18.23 57.87 36.92
N ASN A 27 -18.66 56.81 36.22
CA ASN A 27 -18.00 55.50 36.24
C ASN A 27 -18.53 54.62 35.10
N PRO A 28 -17.67 54.05 34.24
CA PRO A 28 -18.07 53.12 33.19
C PRO A 28 -18.93 51.94 33.66
N SER A 29 -18.72 51.46 34.89
CA SER A 29 -19.49 50.34 35.46
C SER A 29 -20.94 50.70 35.82
N LEU A 30 -21.29 51.99 35.86
CA LEU A 30 -22.63 52.49 36.17
C LEU A 30 -23.43 52.89 34.92
N VAL A 31 -22.88 52.73 33.71
CA VAL A 31 -23.56 53.11 32.46
C VAL A 31 -24.89 52.41 32.27
N TRP A 32 -25.02 51.16 32.74
CA TRP A 32 -26.29 50.43 32.65
C TRP A 32 -27.41 51.12 33.45
N THR A 33 -27.09 51.91 34.47
CA THR A 33 -28.07 52.71 35.24
C THR A 33 -28.56 53.94 34.46
N ALA A 34 -27.90 54.32 33.38
CA ALA A 34 -28.30 55.46 32.55
C ALA A 34 -29.69 55.27 31.95
N PHE A 35 -30.02 54.04 31.53
CA PHE A 35 -31.33 53.75 30.95
C PHE A 35 -32.48 53.94 31.95
N PRO A 36 -32.50 53.31 33.14
CA PRO A 36 -33.57 53.52 34.11
C PRO A 36 -33.63 54.96 34.65
N ILE A 37 -32.49 55.64 34.85
CA ILE A 37 -32.46 57.04 35.30
C ILE A 37 -33.02 57.96 34.20
N SER A 38 -32.64 57.74 32.94
CA SER A 38 -33.18 58.51 31.80
C SER A 38 -34.68 58.32 31.67
N LEU A 39 -35.17 57.10 31.84
CA LEU A 39 -36.60 56.79 31.72
C LEU A 39 -37.40 57.45 32.84
N LEU A 40 -36.88 57.45 34.09
CA LEU A 40 -37.46 58.18 35.21
C LEU A 40 -37.49 59.69 34.96
N ALA A 41 -36.37 60.28 34.51
CA ALA A 41 -36.27 61.70 34.21
C ALA A 41 -37.19 62.12 33.06
N LEU A 42 -37.27 61.32 31.99
CA LEU A 42 -38.16 61.55 30.85
C LEU A 42 -39.62 61.42 31.25
N ARG A 43 -39.97 60.48 32.13
CA ARG A 43 -41.35 60.35 32.66
C ARG A 43 -41.73 61.53 33.54
N LEU A 44 -40.81 62.01 34.39
CA LEU A 44 -41.01 63.24 35.16
C LEU A 44 -41.23 64.45 34.23
N LEU A 45 -40.39 64.59 33.20
CA LEU A 45 -40.56 65.64 32.18
C LEU A 45 -41.89 65.51 31.43
N ASP A 46 -42.33 64.29 31.10
CA ASP A 46 -43.61 64.07 30.40
C ASP A 46 -44.81 64.47 31.26
N VAL A 47 -44.82 64.08 32.53
CA VAL A 47 -45.88 64.43 33.47
C VAL A 47 -45.92 65.95 33.71
N TYR A 48 -44.77 66.56 34.04
CA TYR A 48 -44.70 67.98 34.37
C TYR A 48 -44.87 68.90 33.16
N LEU A 49 -44.31 68.55 31.99
CA LEU A 49 -44.26 69.45 30.85
C LEU A 49 -45.36 69.19 29.80
N PHE A 50 -45.73 67.93 29.54
CA PHE A 50 -46.60 67.60 28.41
C PHE A 50 -48.02 67.23 28.83
N GLN A 51 -48.17 66.37 29.83
CA GLN A 51 -49.49 66.03 30.36
C GLN A 51 -50.07 67.21 31.16
N GLY A 52 -49.28 67.85 32.00
CA GLY A 52 -49.66 69.08 32.70
C GLY A 52 -50.13 70.20 31.74
N GLN A 53 -49.44 70.40 30.62
CA GLN A 53 -49.84 71.41 29.62
C GLN A 53 -51.12 71.03 28.88
N LYS A 54 -51.37 69.74 28.65
CA LYS A 54 -52.60 69.26 27.99
C LYS A 54 -53.81 69.43 28.90
N ILE A 55 -53.67 69.13 30.20
CA ILE A 55 -54.71 69.34 31.23
C ILE A 55 -55.00 70.83 31.39
N ILE A 56 -53.96 71.68 31.40
CA ILE A 56 -54.14 73.13 31.48
C ILE A 56 -54.86 73.67 30.23
N LYS A 57 -54.58 73.14 29.03
CA LYS A 57 -55.28 73.53 27.80
C LYS A 57 -56.76 73.14 27.74
N THR A 58 -57.22 72.20 28.56
CA THR A 58 -58.64 71.80 28.61
C THR A 58 -59.50 72.69 29.49
N PHE A 59 -58.89 73.58 30.29
CA PHE A 59 -59.62 74.56 31.10
C PHE A 59 -59.74 75.90 30.36
N SER A 60 -60.84 76.63 30.56
CA SER A 60 -60.96 78.01 30.06
C SER A 60 -59.94 78.92 30.76
N ASN A 61 -59.47 79.96 30.05
CA ASN A 61 -58.48 80.91 30.59
C ASN A 61 -58.91 81.53 31.93
N GLU A 62 -60.20 81.81 32.08
CA GLU A 62 -60.81 82.33 33.31
C GLU A 62 -60.67 81.33 34.47
N ARG A 63 -60.93 80.03 34.23
CA ARG A 63 -60.84 78.97 35.25
C ARG A 63 -59.40 78.66 35.65
N ILE A 64 -58.46 78.79 34.73
CA ILE A 64 -57.01 78.69 35.02
C ILE A 64 -56.58 79.86 35.91
N GLN A 65 -57.02 81.09 35.60
CA GLN A 65 -56.71 82.27 36.41
C GLN A 65 -57.33 82.18 37.82
N LEU A 66 -58.55 81.67 37.92
CA LEU A 66 -59.28 81.50 39.19
C LEU A 66 -58.62 80.42 40.08
N ASN A 67 -58.16 79.32 39.50
CA ASN A 67 -57.41 78.29 40.24
C ASN A 67 -56.00 78.76 40.62
N LEU A 68 -55.32 79.53 39.75
CA LEU A 68 -54.02 80.11 40.04
C LEU A 68 -54.13 81.17 41.15
N SER A 69 -55.18 82.00 41.15
CA SER A 69 -55.41 82.98 42.22
C SER A 69 -55.76 82.29 43.54
N ALA A 70 -56.59 81.23 43.52
CA ALA A 70 -56.89 80.41 44.70
C ALA A 70 -55.66 79.70 45.29
N ALA A 71 -54.70 79.33 44.45
CA ALA A 71 -53.41 78.75 44.87
C ALA A 71 -52.33 79.81 45.21
N GLY A 72 -52.69 81.10 45.26
CA GLY A 72 -51.77 82.19 45.64
C GLY A 72 -50.80 82.66 44.54
N PHE A 73 -51.00 82.25 43.28
CA PHE A 73 -50.15 82.65 42.15
C PHE A 73 -50.72 83.87 41.40
N SER A 74 -50.16 85.06 41.62
CA SER A 74 -50.59 86.33 41.01
C SER A 74 -49.92 86.63 39.66
N GLY A 75 -50.06 85.75 38.66
CA GLY A 75 -49.31 85.87 37.40
C GLY A 75 -50.15 85.83 36.12
N ASN A 76 -50.33 86.99 35.47
CA ASN A 76 -50.69 87.02 34.05
C ASN A 76 -49.56 86.36 33.21
N ASN A 77 -49.93 85.60 32.17
CA ASN A 77 -49.03 84.90 31.24
C ASN A 77 -48.27 83.65 31.76
N TYR A 78 -48.93 82.78 32.53
CA TYR A 78 -48.39 81.47 32.94
C TYR A 78 -47.88 80.62 31.77
N ILE A 79 -48.62 80.55 30.66
CA ILE A 79 -48.25 79.77 29.47
C ILE A 79 -46.92 80.26 28.86
N LYS A 80 -46.69 81.59 28.84
CA LYS A 80 -45.45 82.17 28.31
C LYS A 80 -44.25 81.87 29.21
N LYS A 81 -44.42 81.92 30.54
CA LYS A 81 -43.38 81.53 31.51
C LYS A 81 -43.03 80.05 31.41
N PHE A 82 -44.04 79.18 31.25
CA PHE A 82 -43.84 77.75 31.10
C PHE A 82 -43.11 77.38 29.80
N ASN A 83 -43.51 77.96 28.66
CA ASN A 83 -42.82 77.76 27.39
C ASN A 83 -41.36 78.24 27.47
N ARG A 84 -41.08 79.36 28.16
CA ARG A 84 -39.70 79.84 28.37
C ARG A 84 -38.85 78.85 29.19
N LYS A 85 -39.41 78.26 30.26
CA LYS A 85 -38.74 77.20 31.03
C LYS A 85 -38.45 75.96 30.18
N LYS A 86 -39.40 75.56 29.33
CA LYS A 86 -39.22 74.45 28.38
C LYS A 86 -38.06 74.73 27.42
N PHE A 87 -38.04 75.90 26.77
CA PHE A 87 -36.96 76.27 25.85
C PHE A 87 -35.60 76.35 26.56
N PHE A 88 -35.57 76.86 27.80
CA PHE A 88 -34.34 76.88 28.60
C PHE A 88 -33.79 75.47 28.84
N LEU A 89 -34.64 74.49 29.22
CA LEU A 89 -34.23 73.09 29.38
C LEU A 89 -33.69 72.46 28.09
N PHE A 90 -34.34 72.70 26.95
CA PHE A 90 -33.84 72.21 25.66
C PHE A 90 -32.49 72.82 25.29
N PHE A 91 -32.31 74.13 25.52
CA PHE A 91 -31.05 74.80 25.22
C PHE A 91 -29.91 74.31 26.10
N LEU A 92 -30.18 74.08 27.38
CA LEU A 92 -29.22 73.55 28.35
C LEU A 92 -28.82 72.10 28.01
N PHE A 93 -29.79 71.29 27.55
CA PHE A 93 -29.52 69.94 27.04
C PHE A 93 -28.60 69.97 25.81
N ILE A 94 -28.90 70.80 24.81
CA ILE A 94 -28.09 70.91 23.60
C ILE A 94 -26.66 71.38 23.94
N GLY A 95 -26.52 72.38 24.82
CA GLY A 95 -25.20 72.84 25.27
C GLY A 95 -24.40 71.74 25.97
N SER A 96 -25.03 70.97 26.86
CA SER A 96 -24.40 69.84 27.55
C SER A 96 -24.01 68.72 26.58
N PHE A 97 -24.87 68.41 25.61
CA PHE A 97 -24.62 67.41 24.57
C PHE A 97 -23.37 67.77 23.75
N PHE A 98 -23.30 69.00 23.24
CA PHE A 98 -22.12 69.45 22.49
C PHE A 98 -20.84 69.40 23.31
N PHE A 99 -20.89 69.76 24.59
CA PHE A 99 -19.71 69.72 25.46
C PHE A 99 -19.23 68.28 25.72
N THR A 100 -20.16 67.34 25.92
CA THR A 100 -19.84 65.95 26.27
C THR A 100 -19.19 65.18 25.13
N PHE A 101 -19.63 65.44 23.89
CA PHE A 101 -19.16 64.73 22.68
C PHE A 101 -18.08 65.48 21.88
N LYS A 102 -17.60 66.63 22.35
CA LYS A 102 -16.69 67.51 21.59
C LYS A 102 -15.42 66.80 21.14
N GLU A 103 -14.78 66.05 22.03
CA GLU A 103 -13.52 65.37 21.76
C GLU A 103 -13.70 64.21 20.78
N GLU A 104 -14.79 63.45 20.93
CA GLU A 104 -15.14 62.33 20.07
C GLU A 104 -15.46 62.79 18.64
N PHE A 105 -16.14 63.94 18.49
CA PHE A 105 -16.37 64.54 17.17
C PHE A 105 -15.05 64.94 16.51
N HIS A 106 -14.14 65.61 17.23
CA HIS A 106 -12.83 65.97 16.68
C HIS A 106 -12.01 64.72 16.29
N LEU A 107 -11.94 63.72 17.15
CA LEU A 107 -11.16 62.50 16.93
C LEU A 107 -11.72 61.66 15.76
N THR A 108 -13.04 61.64 15.58
CA THR A 108 -13.68 60.97 14.44
C THR A 108 -13.42 61.73 13.14
N VAL A 109 -13.52 63.06 13.15
CA VAL A 109 -13.22 63.90 11.99
C VAL A 109 -11.77 63.73 11.57
N ASP A 110 -10.82 63.75 12.51
CA ASP A 110 -9.39 63.58 12.24
C ASP A 110 -9.05 62.18 11.68
N ARG A 111 -9.69 61.11 12.19
CA ARG A 111 -9.55 59.76 11.61
C ARG A 111 -10.13 59.67 10.20
N PHE A 112 -11.27 60.31 9.97
CA PHE A 112 -11.92 60.30 8.66
C PHE A 112 -11.13 61.10 7.63
N THR A 113 -10.62 62.28 7.99
CA THR A 113 -9.78 63.09 7.10
C THR A 113 -8.44 62.44 6.81
N ALA A 114 -7.81 61.78 7.80
CA ALA A 114 -6.57 61.03 7.59
C ALA A 114 -6.73 59.87 6.58
N LEU A 115 -7.86 59.16 6.59
CA LEU A 115 -8.17 58.08 5.64
C LEU A 115 -8.31 58.56 4.18
N PHE A 116 -8.67 59.83 3.95
CA PHE A 116 -8.86 60.38 2.60
C PHE A 116 -7.68 61.18 2.06
N GLN A 117 -6.73 61.62 2.91
CA GLN A 117 -5.62 62.48 2.47
C GLN A 117 -4.47 61.72 1.80
N ASN A 118 -4.21 60.45 2.14
CA ASN A 118 -3.11 59.67 1.56
C ASN A 118 -3.58 58.32 1.00
N SER A 119 -3.63 58.19 -0.33
CA SER A 119 -3.85 56.89 -1.00
C SER A 119 -2.53 56.11 -1.07
N TYR A 120 -2.23 55.29 -0.07
CA TYR A 120 -1.10 54.36 -0.13
C TYR A 120 -1.50 53.07 -0.87
N PRO A 121 -0.64 52.53 -1.75
CA PRO A 121 -0.83 51.20 -2.29
C PRO A 121 -0.94 50.16 -1.17
N VAL A 122 -1.77 49.14 -1.36
CA VAL A 122 -1.96 48.05 -0.40
C VAL A 122 -1.55 46.74 -1.07
N LEU A 123 -0.59 46.02 -0.47
CA LEU A 123 -0.27 44.66 -0.87
C LEU A 123 -1.26 43.70 -0.19
N LYS A 124 -2.06 43.00 -0.97
CA LYS A 124 -2.96 41.93 -0.55
C LYS A 124 -2.35 40.59 -0.94
N ILE A 125 -2.16 39.70 0.02
CA ILE A 125 -1.68 38.34 -0.21
C ILE A 125 -2.84 37.38 0.04
N GLU A 126 -3.27 36.69 -1.01
CA GLU A 126 -4.39 35.76 -0.97
C GLU A 126 -3.88 34.34 -0.86
N TYR A 127 -4.26 33.69 0.25
CA TYR A 127 -3.95 32.29 0.48
C TYR A 127 -5.01 31.41 -0.20
N PRO A 128 -4.62 30.21 -0.68
CA PRO A 128 -5.57 29.24 -1.21
C PRO A 128 -6.69 28.93 -0.22
N SER A 129 -7.90 28.74 -0.75
CA SER A 129 -9.12 28.52 0.05
C SER A 129 -9.02 27.36 1.04
N TYR A 130 -8.25 26.32 0.73
CA TYR A 130 -8.05 25.15 1.58
C TYR A 130 -7.23 25.42 2.86
N LEU A 131 -6.49 26.55 2.94
CA LEU A 131 -5.71 26.89 4.14
C LEU A 131 -6.53 27.58 5.23
N SER A 132 -7.79 27.94 4.95
CA SER A 132 -8.67 28.69 5.87
C SER A 132 -8.01 29.93 6.49
N LYS A 133 -6.99 30.50 5.84
CA LYS A 133 -6.30 31.73 6.25
C LYS A 133 -6.96 32.93 5.60
N ASN A 134 -7.22 33.96 6.39
CA ASN A 134 -7.67 35.25 5.86
C ASN A 134 -6.57 35.88 4.99
N PRO A 135 -6.93 36.62 3.93
CA PRO A 135 -5.96 37.36 3.14
C PRO A 135 -5.18 38.35 4.03
N LEU A 136 -3.87 38.45 3.79
CA LEU A 136 -3.02 39.40 4.50
C LEU A 136 -3.04 40.73 3.75
N PHE A 137 -3.34 41.83 4.45
CA PHE A 137 -3.35 43.17 3.88
C PHE A 137 -2.26 44.02 4.52
N ILE A 138 -1.38 44.57 3.69
CA ILE A 138 -0.21 45.34 4.13
C ILE A 138 -0.26 46.70 3.46
N GLU A 139 -0.43 47.74 4.26
CA GLU A 139 -0.39 49.12 3.79
C GLU A 139 1.05 49.57 3.57
N LEU A 140 1.36 50.02 2.35
CA LEU A 140 2.69 50.49 1.96
C LEU A 140 2.90 51.96 2.37
N SER A 141 2.82 52.22 3.68
CA SER A 141 3.03 53.55 4.27
C SER A 141 4.51 53.92 4.42
N LYS A 142 5.41 52.93 4.36
CA LYS A 142 6.88 53.12 4.41
C LYS A 142 7.48 52.90 3.02
N LYS A 143 8.58 53.61 2.71
CA LYS A 143 9.31 53.48 1.43
C LYS A 143 9.94 52.08 1.24
N GLU A 144 10.27 51.38 2.32
CA GLU A 144 10.82 50.04 2.29
C GLU A 144 10.23 49.16 3.39
N GLN A 145 9.85 47.93 3.04
CA GLN A 145 9.31 46.91 3.96
C GLN A 145 9.79 45.51 3.55
N SER A 146 9.96 44.61 4.51
CA SER A 146 10.29 43.20 4.28
C SER A 146 9.15 42.29 4.74
N ILE A 147 8.77 41.30 3.93
CA ILE A 147 7.68 40.38 4.21
C ILE A 147 8.16 38.96 3.89
N GLU A 148 7.89 38.02 4.79
CA GLU A 148 8.13 36.60 4.55
C GLU A 148 6.81 35.89 4.25
N ILE A 149 6.78 35.05 3.21
CA ILE A 149 5.63 34.24 2.82
C ILE A 149 6.04 32.82 2.42
N ASP A 150 5.13 31.85 2.55
CA ASP A 150 5.36 30.46 2.13
C ASP A 150 5.05 30.26 0.63
N SER A 151 5.77 29.37 -0.05
CA SER A 151 5.70 29.12 -1.49
C SER A 151 4.58 28.12 -1.85
N SER A 152 3.33 28.40 -1.51
CA SER A 152 2.25 27.65 -2.14
C SER A 152 2.10 28.17 -3.57
N TYR A 153 2.21 27.29 -4.58
CA TYR A 153 2.14 27.63 -6.01
C TYR A 153 0.90 28.48 -6.37
N TYR A 154 -0.15 28.41 -5.55
CA TYR A 154 -1.45 29.07 -5.72
C TYR A 154 -1.66 30.32 -4.85
N LEU A 155 -0.62 30.83 -4.18
CA LEU A 155 -0.69 32.10 -3.47
C LEU A 155 -0.69 33.24 -4.49
N GLU A 156 -1.68 34.13 -4.40
CA GLU A 156 -1.77 35.31 -5.26
C GLU A 156 -1.29 36.56 -4.51
N ILE A 157 -0.45 37.35 -5.18
CA ILE A 157 0.06 38.62 -4.68
C ILE A 157 -0.60 39.74 -5.48
N ASN A 158 -1.38 40.56 -4.79
CA ASN A 158 -2.20 41.60 -5.37
C ASN A 158 -1.77 42.99 -4.86
N VAL A 159 -1.61 43.97 -5.74
CA VAL A 159 -1.42 45.38 -5.37
C VAL A 159 -2.71 46.12 -5.66
N ASN A 160 -3.32 46.66 -4.60
CA ASN A 160 -4.63 47.31 -4.60
C ASN A 160 -4.54 48.77 -4.13
N ASN A 161 -5.68 49.46 -4.14
CA ASN A 161 -5.83 50.86 -3.67
C ASN A 161 -5.01 51.89 -4.48
N LEU A 162 -4.78 51.62 -5.77
CA LEU A 162 -4.14 52.55 -6.69
C LEU A 162 -5.18 53.49 -7.32
N LYS A 163 -4.87 54.78 -7.41
CA LYS A 163 -5.76 55.75 -8.09
C LYS A 163 -5.89 55.41 -9.57
N LYS A 164 -7.13 55.19 -10.04
CA LYS A 164 -7.45 54.81 -11.43
C LYS A 164 -7.02 55.85 -12.48
N SER A 165 -6.82 57.12 -12.08
CA SER A 165 -6.34 58.20 -12.95
C SER A 165 -4.84 58.16 -13.23
N ASP A 166 -4.08 57.37 -12.47
CA ASP A 166 -2.62 57.41 -12.46
C ASP A 166 -2.02 56.18 -13.14
N THR A 167 -0.91 56.36 -13.85
CA THR A 167 -0.13 55.26 -14.41
C THR A 167 0.86 54.72 -13.38
N TRP A 168 0.61 53.52 -12.87
CA TRP A 168 1.50 52.83 -11.94
C TRP A 168 2.36 51.81 -12.67
N GLN A 169 3.57 51.60 -12.16
CA GLN A 169 4.49 50.56 -12.63
C GLN A 169 4.83 49.62 -11.48
N VAL A 170 4.88 48.32 -11.78
CA VAL A 170 5.43 47.30 -10.88
C VAL A 170 6.66 46.70 -11.52
N PHE A 171 7.76 46.74 -10.77
CA PHE A 171 9.00 46.05 -11.12
C PHE A 171 9.22 44.89 -10.14
N LEU A 172 9.60 43.74 -10.66
CA LEU A 172 10.03 42.57 -9.89
C LEU A 172 11.49 42.29 -10.20
N ILE A 173 12.30 42.14 -9.15
CA ILE A 173 13.73 41.85 -9.22
C ILE A 173 14.03 40.63 -8.34
N ASP A 174 14.58 39.56 -8.91
CA ASP A 174 15.09 38.41 -8.14
C ASP A 174 16.48 38.74 -7.60
N LYS A 175 16.58 39.10 -6.32
CA LYS A 175 17.84 39.50 -5.66
C LYS A 175 18.82 38.32 -5.48
N ASN A 176 18.39 37.08 -5.73
CA ASN A 176 19.27 35.92 -5.61
C ASN A 176 20.10 35.65 -6.88
N GLN A 177 19.77 36.24 -8.03
CA GLN A 177 20.53 36.04 -9.27
C GLN A 177 21.56 37.15 -9.48
N VAL A 178 22.85 36.79 -9.45
CA VAL A 178 23.95 37.72 -9.74
C VAL A 178 24.24 37.69 -11.24
N TYR A 179 23.47 38.49 -11.99
CA TYR A 179 23.69 38.91 -13.38
C TYR A 179 23.51 37.86 -14.52
N PRO A 180 22.84 38.23 -15.64
CA PRO A 180 22.04 39.43 -15.80
C PRO A 180 20.81 39.38 -14.90
N GLU A 181 20.52 40.48 -14.20
CA GLU A 181 19.29 40.59 -13.40
C GLU A 181 18.08 40.44 -14.33
N LYS A 182 17.32 39.37 -14.17
CA LYS A 182 16.04 39.22 -14.86
C LYS A 182 15.02 40.09 -14.16
N ASN A 183 14.77 41.26 -14.76
CA ASN A 183 13.82 42.25 -14.25
C ASN A 183 12.52 42.17 -15.06
N LEU A 184 11.39 42.05 -14.37
CA LEU A 184 10.07 42.07 -14.99
C LEU A 184 9.41 43.42 -14.69
N SER A 185 8.88 44.08 -15.72
CA SER A 185 8.22 45.37 -15.60
C SER A 185 6.80 45.30 -16.15
N TYR A 186 5.83 45.67 -15.32
CA TYR A 186 4.41 45.70 -15.66
C TYR A 186 3.89 47.13 -15.51
N GLN A 187 3.20 47.64 -16.54
CA GLN A 187 2.50 48.92 -16.47
C GLN A 187 1.01 48.69 -16.22
N MET A 188 0.48 49.28 -15.15
CA MET A 188 -0.94 49.14 -14.79
C MET A 188 -1.72 50.37 -15.24
N ARG A 189 -2.82 50.14 -15.96
CA ARG A 189 -3.79 51.20 -16.36
C ARG A 189 -5.10 51.17 -15.56
N ASN A 190 -5.42 50.05 -14.90
CA ASN A 190 -6.71 49.84 -14.23
C ASN A 190 -6.65 49.89 -12.69
N GLY A 191 -5.49 50.24 -12.12
CA GLY A 191 -5.34 50.43 -10.67
C GLY A 191 -5.21 49.15 -9.83
N SER A 192 -4.89 48.02 -10.46
CA SER A 192 -4.51 46.78 -9.75
C SER A 192 -3.50 45.95 -10.55
N TRP A 193 -2.72 45.13 -9.84
CA TRP A 193 -1.86 44.08 -10.41
C TRP A 193 -1.92 42.85 -9.53
N SER A 194 -1.83 41.69 -10.17
CA SER A 194 -1.92 40.38 -9.55
C SER A 194 -0.90 39.46 -10.21
N SER A 195 -0.21 38.65 -9.42
CA SER A 195 0.58 37.52 -9.95
C SER A 195 0.59 36.37 -8.95
N SER A 196 0.51 35.14 -9.46
CA SER A 196 0.73 33.96 -8.64
C SER A 196 2.22 33.74 -8.40
N VAL A 197 2.58 33.14 -7.27
CA VAL A 197 3.99 32.78 -6.99
C VAL A 197 4.55 31.87 -8.09
N GLN A 198 3.74 30.96 -8.64
CA GLN A 198 4.13 30.09 -9.76
C GLN A 198 4.48 30.87 -11.02
N GLU A 199 3.62 31.80 -11.45
CA GLU A 199 3.83 32.61 -12.66
C GLU A 199 5.05 33.53 -12.50
N MET A 200 5.23 34.10 -11.30
CA MET A 200 6.41 34.89 -10.96
C MET A 200 7.69 34.06 -11.07
N TYR A 201 7.72 32.85 -10.52
CA TYR A 201 8.86 31.94 -10.61
C TYR A 201 9.15 31.51 -12.05
N ALA A 202 8.11 31.16 -12.83
CA ALA A 202 8.23 30.78 -14.23
C ALA A 202 8.78 31.92 -15.10
N SER A 203 8.37 33.16 -14.81
CA SER A 203 8.82 34.34 -15.54
C SER A 203 10.32 34.62 -15.35
N PHE A 204 10.88 34.28 -14.18
CA PHE A 204 12.33 34.34 -13.94
C PHE A 204 13.11 33.16 -14.58
N ALA A 205 12.45 32.04 -14.92
CA ALA A 205 13.11 30.81 -15.39
C ALA A 205 13.42 30.75 -16.90
N LYS A 206 13.02 31.76 -17.69
CA LYS A 206 12.86 31.70 -19.17
C LYS A 206 14.05 31.30 -20.08
N ASP A 207 15.23 30.90 -19.57
CA ASP A 207 16.39 30.49 -20.39
C ASP A 207 16.91 29.05 -20.17
N MET A 208 16.17 28.15 -19.51
CA MET A 208 16.55 26.73 -19.51
C MET A 208 15.60 25.91 -20.39
N LEU A 209 16.14 25.34 -21.47
CA LEU A 209 15.49 24.46 -22.47
C LEU A 209 14.87 23.16 -21.90
N ASN A 210 14.70 23.04 -20.59
CA ASN A 210 14.03 21.94 -19.92
C ASN A 210 12.98 22.48 -18.94
N THR A 211 11.76 22.70 -19.44
CA THR A 211 10.59 23.06 -18.62
C THR A 211 10.24 22.02 -17.55
N ASN A 212 10.83 20.82 -17.61
CA ASN A 212 10.62 19.75 -16.63
C ASN A 212 11.56 19.81 -15.41
N ILE A 213 12.49 20.78 -15.34
CA ILE A 213 13.40 20.96 -14.19
C ILE A 213 13.21 22.36 -13.60
N LEU A 214 11.99 22.67 -13.15
CA LEU A 214 11.70 23.82 -12.29
C LEU A 214 11.91 23.49 -10.80
N THR A 215 12.69 22.46 -10.50
CA THR A 215 12.86 21.86 -9.16
C THR A 215 14.05 22.37 -8.36
N ASN A 216 14.80 23.38 -8.83
CA ASN A 216 15.77 24.08 -7.97
C ASN A 216 15.03 25.03 -7.01
N LYS A 217 14.66 24.42 -5.89
CA LYS A 217 13.97 24.92 -4.72
C LYS A 217 14.95 25.66 -3.82
N ASP A 218 15.27 26.91 -4.16
CA ASP A 218 15.86 27.85 -3.20
C ASP A 218 14.80 28.89 -2.81
N PRO A 219 14.77 29.35 -1.55
CA PRO A 219 13.93 30.46 -1.15
C PRO A 219 14.27 31.69 -1.99
N LYS A 220 13.30 32.28 -2.68
CA LYS A 220 13.56 33.47 -3.52
C LYS A 220 13.41 34.75 -2.70
N ASN A 221 14.34 35.68 -2.90
CA ASN A 221 14.23 37.03 -2.37
C ASN A 221 13.87 37.97 -3.52
N ILE A 222 12.63 38.42 -3.54
CA ILE A 222 12.06 39.16 -4.66
C ILE A 222 11.81 40.59 -4.18
N GLU A 223 12.45 41.57 -4.82
CA GLU A 223 12.14 42.97 -4.60
C GLU A 223 10.99 43.38 -5.54
N LEU A 224 9.83 43.66 -4.96
CA LEU A 224 8.68 44.27 -5.63
C LEU A 224 8.75 45.79 -5.45
N ILE A 225 8.90 46.52 -6.54
CA ILE A 225 8.91 47.98 -6.56
C ILE A 225 7.63 48.48 -7.20
N VAL A 226 6.81 49.21 -6.44
CA VAL A 226 5.59 49.87 -6.93
C VAL A 226 5.88 51.36 -7.06
N SER A 227 5.78 51.92 -8.27
CA SER A 227 6.11 53.32 -8.53
C SER A 227 5.06 54.07 -9.35
N ASN A 228 4.98 55.37 -9.12
CA ASN A 228 4.21 56.35 -9.90
C ASN A 228 4.85 57.72 -9.75
N LYS A 229 5.47 58.21 -10.83
CA LYS A 229 6.25 59.47 -10.85
C LYS A 229 7.27 59.51 -9.70
N GLU A 230 7.11 60.42 -8.73
CA GLU A 230 8.02 60.60 -7.59
C GLU A 230 7.74 59.64 -6.41
N LYS A 231 6.64 58.90 -6.43
CA LYS A 231 6.29 57.93 -5.38
C LYS A 231 6.87 56.57 -5.71
N ILE A 232 7.73 56.05 -4.85
CA ILE A 232 8.37 54.74 -4.98
C ILE A 232 8.23 53.99 -3.66
N PHE A 233 7.71 52.77 -3.73
CA PHE A 233 7.60 51.84 -2.60
C PHE A 233 8.33 50.55 -2.96
N LYS A 234 9.24 50.11 -2.09
CA LYS A 234 10.02 48.88 -2.24
C LYS A 234 9.58 47.84 -1.21
N ILE A 235 9.42 46.61 -1.65
CA ILE A 235 9.01 45.49 -0.80
C ILE A 235 9.97 44.34 -1.07
N ASN A 236 10.67 43.89 -0.04
CA ASN A 236 11.49 42.68 -0.12
C ASN A 236 10.63 41.49 0.31
N LEU A 237 10.19 40.68 -0.66
CA LEU A 237 9.41 39.47 -0.48
C LEU A 237 10.36 38.27 -0.38
N LYS A 238 10.48 37.68 0.80
CA LYS A 238 11.20 36.41 0.99
C LYS A 238 10.21 35.26 0.93
N VAL A 239 10.26 34.49 -0.14
CA VAL A 239 9.35 33.38 -0.42
C VAL A 239 10.02 32.07 0.02
N ASN A 240 9.62 31.55 1.17
CA ASN A 240 10.13 30.31 1.77
C ASN A 240 9.47 29.08 1.14
N LEU A 241 10.19 27.97 1.05
CA LEU A 241 9.67 26.76 0.39
C LEU A 241 8.60 26.05 1.23
N THR A 242 7.48 25.69 0.59
CA THR A 242 6.53 24.74 1.17
C THR A 242 7.20 23.38 1.30
N LEU A 243 7.38 22.91 2.54
CA LEU A 243 7.97 21.61 2.83
C LEU A 243 7.04 20.48 2.32
N LYS A 244 7.64 19.41 1.80
CA LYS A 244 6.92 18.17 1.49
C LYS A 244 6.34 17.56 2.79
N PRO A 245 5.25 16.79 2.70
CA PRO A 245 4.78 16.00 3.83
C PRO A 245 5.90 15.13 4.40
N GLU A 246 6.02 15.11 5.72
CA GLU A 246 6.89 14.18 6.44
C GLU A 246 6.15 12.86 6.60
N VAL A 247 6.76 11.76 6.13
CA VAL A 247 6.16 10.42 6.15
C VAL A 247 7.12 9.48 6.89
N VAL A 248 6.72 9.06 8.08
CA VAL A 248 7.42 8.07 8.89
C VAL A 248 6.73 6.73 8.71
N PHE A 249 7.49 5.75 8.20
CA PHE A 249 7.01 4.39 7.96
C PHE A 249 7.96 3.42 8.64
N GLU A 250 7.44 2.60 9.57
CA GLU A 250 8.22 1.72 10.44
C GLU A 250 7.62 0.30 10.45
N SER A 251 8.46 -0.73 10.44
CA SER A 251 8.00 -2.11 10.58
C SER A 251 7.70 -2.45 12.03
N ILE A 252 6.63 -3.22 12.27
CA ILE A 252 6.29 -3.73 13.60
C ILE A 252 6.77 -5.19 13.67
N LEU A 253 7.78 -5.44 14.50
CA LEU A 253 8.28 -6.80 14.79
C LEU A 253 7.35 -7.47 15.80
N LYS A 254 6.63 -8.53 15.39
CA LYS A 254 5.87 -9.40 16.31
C LYS A 254 6.71 -10.64 16.65
N GLU A 255 6.73 -11.04 17.92
CA GLU A 255 7.54 -12.16 18.45
C GLU A 255 7.15 -13.55 17.91
N ASN A 256 6.01 -13.69 17.21
CA ASN A 256 5.54 -14.95 16.61
C ASN A 256 5.19 -14.76 15.12
N LEU A 257 6.21 -14.63 14.26
CA LEU A 257 6.04 -14.52 12.80
C LEU A 257 5.44 -15.77 12.13
N ASP A 258 5.48 -16.93 12.81
CA ASP A 258 5.06 -18.24 12.26
C ASP A 258 3.58 -18.58 12.49
N SER A 259 2.77 -17.65 12.99
CA SER A 259 1.32 -17.87 13.09
C SER A 259 0.69 -17.87 11.69
N PRO A 260 -0.14 -18.86 11.33
CA PRO A 260 -0.88 -18.88 10.05
C PRO A 260 -1.70 -17.61 9.81
N GLN A 261 -2.10 -16.92 10.88
CA GLN A 261 -2.87 -15.66 10.82
C GLN A 261 -2.04 -14.46 10.39
N LEU A 262 -0.70 -14.55 10.45
CA LEU A 262 0.25 -13.47 10.16
C LEU A 262 1.01 -13.68 8.83
N HIS A 263 0.94 -14.87 8.24
CA HIS A 263 1.61 -15.17 6.99
C HIS A 263 1.10 -14.29 5.84
N GLY A 264 2.03 -13.57 5.20
CA GLY A 264 1.78 -12.65 4.08
C GLY A 264 1.00 -11.37 4.44
N LYS A 265 0.99 -10.97 5.72
CA LYS A 265 0.49 -9.66 6.17
C LYS A 265 1.66 -8.73 6.51
N LEU A 266 1.52 -7.44 6.19
CA LEU A 266 2.51 -6.41 6.55
C LEU A 266 2.09 -5.74 7.86
N ASN A 267 2.92 -5.88 8.89
CA ASN A 267 2.75 -5.15 10.14
C ASN A 267 3.66 -3.92 10.11
N PHE A 268 3.05 -2.74 10.15
CA PHE A 268 3.78 -1.47 10.10
C PHE A 268 3.00 -0.38 10.83
N LYS A 269 3.74 0.65 11.21
CA LYS A 269 3.23 1.93 11.67
C LYS A 269 3.52 2.99 10.62
N LEU A 270 2.53 3.82 10.35
CA LEU A 270 2.62 4.93 9.41
C LEU A 270 2.14 6.20 10.12
N SER A 271 3.00 7.23 10.12
CA SER A 271 2.68 8.55 10.64
C SER A 271 3.02 9.58 9.57
N VAL A 272 2.07 10.47 9.27
CA VAL A 272 2.21 11.52 8.26
C VAL A 272 1.86 12.87 8.88
N ASN A 273 2.74 13.85 8.67
CA ASN A 273 2.48 15.24 9.01
C ASN A 273 2.72 16.14 7.79
N SER A 274 1.75 17.00 7.47
CA SER A 274 1.81 17.90 6.33
C SER A 274 1.25 19.28 6.64
N LYS A 275 1.96 20.32 6.17
CA LYS A 275 1.45 21.70 6.15
C LYS A 275 0.38 21.92 5.09
N VAL A 276 0.33 21.07 4.07
CA VAL A 276 -0.65 21.11 2.98
C VAL A 276 -1.61 19.93 3.15
N PRO A 277 -2.94 20.14 3.03
CA PRO A 277 -3.90 19.06 3.17
C PRO A 277 -3.59 17.84 2.30
N LEU A 278 -3.63 16.66 2.92
CA LEU A 278 -3.51 15.37 2.27
C LEU A 278 -4.77 15.07 1.44
N THR A 279 -4.58 14.40 0.31
CA THR A 279 -5.66 13.85 -0.52
C THR A 279 -5.76 12.35 -0.35
N ASN A 280 -4.63 11.64 -0.37
CA ASN A 280 -4.58 10.23 -0.02
C ASN A 280 -3.18 9.82 0.43
N ILE A 281 -3.12 8.65 1.05
CA ILE A 281 -1.87 7.96 1.33
C ILE A 281 -1.91 6.60 0.64
N GLU A 282 -0.87 6.34 -0.15
CA GLU A 282 -0.68 5.09 -0.88
C GLU A 282 0.58 4.36 -0.40
N LEU A 283 0.52 3.03 -0.32
CA LEU A 283 1.73 2.21 -0.32
C LEU A 283 2.08 1.88 -1.75
N ASN A 284 3.30 2.20 -2.13
CA ASN A 284 3.95 1.62 -3.29
C ASN A 284 4.71 0.37 -2.83
N VAL A 285 4.28 -0.78 -3.32
CA VAL A 285 4.89 -2.08 -2.98
C VAL A 285 5.54 -2.60 -4.25
N ARG A 286 6.83 -2.96 -4.17
CA ARG A 286 7.55 -3.61 -5.26
C ARG A 286 8.30 -4.85 -4.78
N THR A 287 8.51 -5.83 -5.65
CA THR A 287 9.37 -6.99 -5.40
C THR A 287 10.73 -6.82 -6.07
N LYS A 288 11.75 -7.58 -5.62
CA LYS A 288 13.05 -7.67 -6.32
C LYS A 288 12.86 -8.15 -7.77
N SER A 289 11.87 -9.02 -8.00
CA SER A 289 11.51 -9.54 -9.31
C SER A 289 10.88 -8.53 -10.28
N GLY A 290 10.58 -7.30 -9.84
CA GLY A 290 10.07 -6.22 -10.70
C GLY A 290 8.54 -6.06 -10.71
N TYR A 291 7.80 -6.81 -9.89
CA TYR A 291 6.37 -6.54 -9.68
C TYR A 291 6.22 -5.27 -8.85
N SER A 292 5.35 -4.35 -9.26
CA SER A 292 5.00 -3.18 -8.45
C SER A 292 3.50 -2.89 -8.52
N PHE A 293 2.90 -2.54 -7.40
CA PHE A 293 1.53 -2.04 -7.35
C PHE A 293 1.40 -0.96 -6.28
N LYS A 294 0.36 -0.14 -6.43
CA LYS A 294 0.01 0.89 -5.48
C LYS A 294 -1.29 0.52 -4.78
N LYS A 295 -1.34 0.65 -3.47
CA LYS A 295 -2.55 0.45 -2.68
C LYS A 295 -2.81 1.66 -1.80
N THR A 296 -3.94 2.31 -2.02
CA THR A 296 -4.42 3.40 -1.18
C THR A 296 -4.81 2.84 0.20
N ILE A 297 -4.23 3.37 1.27
CA ILE A 297 -4.60 3.02 2.65
C ILE A 297 -5.71 3.94 3.16
N ALA A 298 -5.64 5.23 2.81
CA ALA A 298 -6.60 6.22 3.27
C ALA A 298 -6.77 7.35 2.24
N GLU A 299 -7.98 7.88 2.18
CA GLU A 299 -8.34 9.05 1.37
C GLU A 299 -8.91 10.13 2.30
N PHE A 300 -8.57 11.37 2.02
CA PHE A 300 -8.90 12.51 2.86
C PHE A 300 -9.51 13.62 2.01
N ALA A 301 -10.51 14.29 2.57
CA ALA A 301 -11.04 15.52 1.98
C ALA A 301 -10.15 16.73 2.32
N ASN A 302 -9.68 16.82 3.58
CA ASN A 302 -8.82 17.90 4.07
C ASN A 302 -8.20 17.51 5.43
N ALA A 303 -7.13 16.70 5.45
CA ALA A 303 -6.44 16.29 6.68
C ALA A 303 -4.96 16.73 6.65
N ALA A 304 -4.44 17.25 7.75
CA ALA A 304 -3.03 17.66 7.87
C ALA A 304 -2.13 16.57 8.48
N GLU A 305 -2.72 15.72 9.32
CA GLU A 305 -2.02 14.66 10.05
C GLU A 305 -2.76 13.33 9.89
N PHE A 306 -2.01 12.24 9.88
CA PHE A 306 -2.55 10.88 9.85
C PHE A 306 -1.63 9.92 10.59
N GLU A 307 -2.22 9.08 11.45
CA GLU A 307 -1.54 7.95 12.05
C GLU A 307 -2.31 6.66 11.78
N PHE A 308 -1.57 5.59 11.47
CA PHE A 308 -2.12 4.29 11.16
C PHE A 308 -1.21 3.18 11.65
N ASN A 309 -1.77 2.29 12.47
CA ASN A 309 -1.11 1.08 12.91
C ASN A 309 -1.77 -0.13 12.23
N SER A 310 -1.01 -0.82 11.40
CA SER A 310 -1.42 -2.11 10.84
C SER A 310 -1.15 -3.21 11.86
N GLU A 311 -2.18 -3.62 12.62
CA GLU A 311 -2.09 -4.84 13.43
C GLU A 311 -2.43 -6.11 12.65
N SER A 312 -3.05 -5.95 11.46
CA SER A 312 -3.47 -7.07 10.60
C SER A 312 -3.96 -6.64 9.21
N VAL A 313 -3.37 -5.63 8.56
CA VAL A 313 -3.84 -5.28 7.21
C VAL A 313 -3.39 -6.34 6.21
N GLU A 314 -4.36 -7.03 5.60
CA GLU A 314 -4.17 -7.80 4.37
C GLU A 314 -3.85 -6.83 3.22
N LEU A 315 -2.64 -6.31 3.20
CA LEU A 315 -2.10 -5.60 2.03
C LEU A 315 -1.56 -6.59 0.99
N VAL A 316 -1.20 -7.81 1.41
CA VAL A 316 -0.19 -8.60 0.70
C VAL A 316 -0.60 -10.03 0.34
N THR A 317 -1.63 -10.61 0.95
CA THR A 317 -2.03 -12.02 0.70
C THR A 317 -3.06 -12.24 -0.38
N LEU A 318 -3.76 -11.20 -0.83
CA LEU A 318 -4.88 -11.36 -1.76
C LEU A 318 -4.55 -10.77 -3.13
N GLY A 319 -3.51 -11.31 -3.79
CA GLY A 319 -3.26 -11.05 -5.22
C GLY A 319 -1.81 -10.69 -5.62
N ILE A 320 -0.83 -10.67 -4.70
CA ILE A 320 0.57 -10.47 -5.07
C ILE A 320 1.20 -11.82 -5.44
N PRO A 321 1.72 -11.99 -6.66
CA PRO A 321 2.40 -13.21 -7.08
C PRO A 321 3.86 -13.17 -6.61
N PHE A 322 4.19 -13.78 -5.47
CA PHE A 322 5.59 -13.92 -5.06
C PHE A 322 6.33 -14.91 -5.97
N LEU A 323 7.50 -14.54 -6.49
CA LEU A 323 8.50 -15.51 -6.92
C LEU A 323 9.14 -16.18 -5.69
N ALA A 324 9.80 -17.32 -5.91
CA ALA A 324 10.31 -18.21 -4.86
C ALA A 324 11.35 -17.59 -3.89
N GLU A 325 11.76 -16.33 -4.08
CA GLU A 325 12.74 -15.63 -3.23
C GLU A 325 12.44 -14.11 -3.09
N ASP A 326 11.20 -13.67 -3.30
CA ASP A 326 10.88 -12.24 -3.35
C ASP A 326 10.93 -11.53 -1.98
N ILE A 327 11.73 -10.47 -1.90
CA ILE A 327 11.70 -9.46 -0.83
C ILE A 327 10.71 -8.37 -1.24
N LEU A 328 9.78 -8.02 -0.35
CA LEU A 328 8.93 -6.85 -0.55
C LEU A 328 9.65 -5.58 -0.13
N TYR A 329 9.73 -4.64 -1.04
CA TYR A 329 10.11 -3.27 -0.79
C TYR A 329 8.85 -2.43 -0.74
N VAL A 330 8.60 -1.80 0.39
CA VAL A 330 7.37 -1.04 0.63
C VAL A 330 7.73 0.39 0.98
N LYS A 331 7.11 1.33 0.27
CA LYS A 331 7.30 2.76 0.45
C LYS A 331 5.93 3.42 0.59
N ALA A 332 5.74 4.26 1.59
CA ALA A 332 4.53 5.05 1.74
C ALA A 332 4.70 6.40 1.04
N ASN A 333 3.70 6.79 0.24
CA ASN A 333 3.62 8.11 -0.38
C ASN A 333 2.38 8.83 0.13
N ALA A 334 2.56 10.04 0.64
CA ALA A 334 1.50 10.94 1.04
C ALA A 334 1.30 11.99 -0.06
N LYS A 335 0.15 11.93 -0.75
CA LYS A 335 -0.24 12.92 -1.74
C LYS A 335 -1.02 14.04 -1.09
N THR A 336 -0.84 15.24 -1.60
CA THR A 336 -1.56 16.43 -1.11
C THR A 336 -2.57 16.91 -2.16
N VAL A 337 -3.35 17.93 -1.80
CA VAL A 337 -4.22 18.65 -2.75
C VAL A 337 -3.43 19.33 -3.88
N LEU A 338 -2.11 19.49 -3.70
CA LEU A 338 -1.20 19.96 -4.75
C LEU A 338 -0.51 18.73 -5.37
N SER A 339 -0.81 18.42 -6.62
CA SER A 339 -0.33 17.21 -7.32
C SER A 339 1.19 17.02 -7.25
N ASP A 340 1.94 18.12 -7.19
CA ASP A 340 3.39 18.13 -7.31
C ASP A 340 4.10 18.04 -5.94
N LEU A 341 3.33 18.11 -4.84
CA LEU A 341 3.85 18.03 -3.48
C LEU A 341 3.51 16.67 -2.84
N VAL A 342 4.37 15.68 -3.11
CA VAL A 342 4.27 14.33 -2.56
C VAL A 342 5.36 14.12 -1.51
N GLY A 343 4.96 13.66 -0.33
CA GLY A 343 5.84 13.20 0.73
C GLY A 343 6.09 11.71 0.57
N GLU A 344 7.32 11.26 0.84
CA GLU A 344 7.74 9.89 0.59
C GLU A 344 8.50 9.36 1.80
N SER A 345 8.15 8.15 2.26
CA SER A 345 8.89 7.50 3.33
C SER A 345 10.20 6.89 2.81
N LYS A 346 11.06 6.48 3.76
CA LYS A 346 12.09 5.49 3.46
C LYS A 346 11.42 4.18 3.01
N GLU A 347 12.04 3.52 2.05
CA GLU A 347 11.61 2.20 1.62
C GLU A 347 12.05 1.15 2.64
N LEU A 348 11.12 0.31 3.08
CA LEU A 348 11.38 -0.77 4.02
C LEU A 348 11.33 -2.12 3.32
N GLN A 349 12.19 -3.03 3.77
CA GLN A 349 12.21 -4.41 3.32
C GLN A 349 11.40 -5.28 4.28
N PHE A 350 10.47 -6.05 3.72
CA PHE A 350 9.71 -7.06 4.45
C PHE A 350 10.04 -8.44 3.87
N PRO A 351 10.64 -9.34 4.67
CA PRO A 351 10.84 -10.71 4.24
C PRO A 351 9.50 -11.44 4.22
N ILE A 352 9.17 -12.06 3.10
CA ILE A 352 8.05 -12.99 2.99
C ILE A 352 8.61 -14.40 2.91
N LYS A 353 8.10 -15.30 3.74
CA LYS A 353 8.40 -16.73 3.63
C LYS A 353 7.78 -17.26 2.34
N THR A 354 8.60 -17.57 1.35
CA THR A 354 8.15 -18.12 0.08
C THR A 354 7.83 -19.61 0.20
N PRO A 355 7.02 -20.20 -0.70
CA PRO A 355 6.78 -21.65 -0.69
C PRO A 355 8.08 -22.46 -0.72
N LEU A 356 9.11 -21.99 -1.42
CA LEU A 356 10.42 -22.65 -1.47
C LEU A 356 11.15 -22.62 -0.12
N GLN A 357 11.11 -21.50 0.59
CA GLN A 357 11.67 -21.37 1.94
C GLN A 357 10.89 -22.21 2.95
N VAL A 358 9.56 -22.20 2.90
CA VAL A 358 8.70 -23.05 3.73
C VAL A 358 9.03 -24.53 3.47
N ARG A 359 9.22 -24.93 2.21
CA ARG A 359 9.61 -26.31 1.84
C ARG A 359 10.97 -26.68 2.43
N GLY A 360 11.96 -25.79 2.34
CA GLY A 360 13.28 -25.97 2.94
C GLY A 360 13.22 -26.13 4.47
N GLU A 361 12.40 -25.34 5.16
CA GLU A 361 12.19 -25.47 6.61
C GLU A 361 11.55 -26.82 6.98
N ILE A 362 10.55 -27.28 6.21
CA ILE A 362 9.94 -28.60 6.43
C ILE A 362 10.94 -29.72 6.18
N ILE A 363 11.72 -29.65 5.10
CA ILE A 363 12.78 -30.64 4.82
C ILE A 363 13.73 -30.74 6.00
N LYS A 364 14.25 -29.59 6.48
CA LYS A 364 15.17 -29.56 7.63
C LYS A 364 14.57 -30.16 8.90
N ASN A 365 13.32 -29.85 9.19
CA ASN A 365 12.62 -30.40 10.35
C ASN A 365 12.39 -31.92 10.22
N LEU A 366 12.06 -32.41 9.01
CA LEU A 366 11.89 -33.84 8.75
C LEU A 366 13.23 -34.60 8.80
N GLU A 367 14.32 -34.00 8.33
CA GLU A 367 15.68 -34.54 8.47
C GLU A 367 16.10 -34.64 9.94
N ASP A 368 15.82 -33.62 10.75
CA ASP A 368 16.06 -33.66 12.20
C ASP A 368 15.21 -34.76 12.87
N ALA A 369 13.93 -34.85 12.53
CA ALA A 369 13.05 -35.91 13.05
C ALA A 369 13.55 -37.32 12.66
N LEU A 370 14.00 -37.51 11.41
CA LEU A 370 14.57 -38.79 10.94
C LEU A 370 15.89 -39.12 11.65
N ASN A 371 16.78 -38.14 11.82
CA ASN A 371 18.03 -38.32 12.54
C ASN A 371 17.79 -38.72 14.01
N ARG A 372 16.82 -38.07 14.68
CA ARG A 372 16.42 -38.44 16.05
C ARG A 372 15.86 -39.86 16.10
N LEU A 373 14.97 -40.23 15.18
CA LEU A 373 14.42 -41.59 15.09
C LEU A 373 15.50 -42.66 14.91
N THR A 374 16.44 -42.45 13.98
CA THR A 374 17.51 -43.42 13.69
C THR A 374 18.47 -43.63 14.87
N HIS A 375 18.78 -42.56 15.61
CA HIS A 375 19.68 -42.57 16.77
C HIS A 375 18.98 -42.90 18.10
N MET A 376 17.67 -43.18 18.08
CA MET A 376 16.92 -43.50 19.28
C MET A 376 17.51 -44.73 20.01
N LYS A 377 17.68 -44.60 21.34
CA LYS A 377 18.04 -45.71 22.25
C LYS A 377 16.80 -46.32 22.93
N LYS A 378 15.84 -45.50 23.34
CA LYS A 378 14.57 -45.93 23.97
C LYS A 378 13.46 -44.94 23.59
N ALA A 379 12.24 -45.44 23.34
CA ALA A 379 11.07 -44.62 23.00
C ALA A 379 10.38 -44.08 24.26
N ASP A 380 11.09 -43.27 25.05
CA ASP A 380 10.51 -42.63 26.24
C ASP A 380 9.66 -41.39 25.89
N THR A 381 8.94 -40.87 26.88
CA THR A 381 8.04 -39.71 26.71
C THR A 381 8.78 -38.44 26.29
N VAL A 382 10.02 -38.26 26.74
CA VAL A 382 10.86 -37.11 26.40
C VAL A 382 11.23 -37.17 24.92
N PHE A 383 11.79 -38.29 24.46
CA PHE A 383 12.11 -38.51 23.05
C PHE A 383 10.90 -38.30 22.13
N LYS A 384 9.76 -38.93 22.46
CA LYS A 384 8.52 -38.76 21.69
C LYS A 384 8.09 -37.30 21.62
N SER A 385 8.16 -36.57 22.73
CA SER A 385 7.76 -35.16 22.76
C SER A 385 8.63 -34.27 21.86
N GLU A 386 9.93 -34.52 21.80
CA GLU A 386 10.84 -33.75 20.95
C GLU A 386 10.54 -34.00 19.46
N VAL A 387 10.41 -35.27 19.05
CA VAL A 387 10.10 -35.63 17.67
C VAL A 387 8.72 -35.11 17.26
N LEU A 388 7.71 -35.25 18.13
CA LEU A 388 6.36 -34.73 17.86
C LEU A 388 6.33 -33.20 17.76
N THR A 389 7.14 -32.49 18.55
CA THR A 389 7.25 -31.03 18.46
C THR A 389 7.82 -30.61 17.10
N THR A 390 8.88 -31.28 16.63
CA THR A 390 9.46 -31.02 15.31
C THR A 390 8.50 -31.35 14.17
N LEU A 391 7.81 -32.49 14.24
CA LEU A 391 6.81 -32.88 13.24
C LEU A 391 5.57 -31.97 13.26
N SER A 392 5.14 -31.50 14.44
CA SER A 392 4.02 -30.57 14.59
C SER A 392 4.32 -29.23 13.90
N LYS A 393 5.53 -28.69 14.08
CA LYS A 393 6.00 -27.49 13.35
C LYS A 393 5.96 -27.72 11.84
N SER A 394 6.46 -28.86 11.36
CA SER A 394 6.37 -29.21 9.93
C SER A 394 4.94 -29.33 9.43
N SER A 395 4.04 -29.90 10.23
CA SER A 395 2.60 -30.02 9.89
C SER A 395 1.96 -28.64 9.75
N GLN A 396 2.25 -27.72 10.67
CA GLN A 396 1.77 -26.33 10.60
C GLN A 396 2.30 -25.61 9.35
N LEU A 397 3.59 -25.76 9.04
CA LEU A 397 4.19 -25.18 7.84
C LEU A 397 3.60 -25.77 6.55
N SER A 398 3.29 -27.08 6.54
CA SER A 398 2.78 -27.79 5.36
C SER A 398 1.41 -27.31 4.86
N ILE A 399 0.65 -26.62 5.71
CA ILE A 399 -0.61 -25.94 5.33
C ILE A 399 -0.37 -24.96 4.17
N ASN A 400 0.86 -24.43 4.04
CA ASN A 400 1.21 -23.41 3.05
C ASN A 400 1.78 -23.98 1.74
N LEU A 401 1.94 -25.30 1.59
CA LEU A 401 2.65 -25.90 0.46
C LEU A 401 1.79 -26.63 -0.57
N SER A 402 0.59 -27.13 -0.22
CA SER A 402 -0.23 -27.88 -1.20
C SER A 402 -1.73 -27.84 -0.94
N GLN A 403 -2.51 -27.91 -2.04
CA GLN A 403 -3.97 -28.12 -1.99
C GLN A 403 -4.34 -29.59 -1.75
N SER A 404 -3.51 -30.55 -2.20
CA SER A 404 -3.75 -31.99 -2.03
C SER A 404 -3.63 -32.49 -0.59
N GLY A 405 -2.93 -31.76 0.29
CA GLY A 405 -2.72 -32.15 1.68
C GLY A 405 -1.85 -33.40 1.91
N VAL A 406 -1.25 -33.99 0.87
CA VAL A 406 -0.47 -35.25 0.96
C VAL A 406 0.71 -35.13 1.93
N VAL A 407 1.51 -34.05 1.83
CA VAL A 407 2.65 -33.78 2.74
C VAL A 407 2.16 -33.71 4.18
N ARG A 408 1.08 -32.96 4.42
CA ARG A 408 0.49 -32.80 5.75
C ARG A 408 -0.01 -34.12 6.30
N ARG A 409 -0.74 -34.90 5.49
CA ARG A 409 -1.27 -36.21 5.87
C ARG A 409 -0.13 -37.16 6.26
N ASN A 410 0.92 -37.25 5.46
CA ASN A 410 2.06 -38.11 5.77
C ASN A 410 2.78 -37.69 7.06
N ILE A 411 2.91 -36.38 7.33
CA ILE A 411 3.46 -35.87 8.59
C ILE A 411 2.57 -36.27 9.77
N LEU A 412 1.23 -36.14 9.65
CA LEU A 412 0.29 -36.54 10.70
C LEU A 412 0.29 -38.07 10.95
N GLU A 413 0.39 -38.88 9.90
CA GLU A 413 0.53 -40.33 10.00
C GLU A 413 1.85 -40.74 10.67
N ALA A 414 2.94 -40.02 10.38
CA ALA A 414 4.22 -40.18 11.07
C ALA A 414 4.10 -39.81 12.56
N MET A 415 3.43 -38.71 12.90
CA MET A 415 3.16 -38.32 14.29
C MET A 415 2.39 -39.39 15.05
N SER A 416 1.28 -39.88 14.47
CA SER A 416 0.48 -40.97 15.05
C SER A 416 1.31 -42.24 15.26
N SER A 417 2.22 -42.55 14.34
CA SER A 417 3.13 -43.70 14.48
C SER A 417 4.16 -43.48 15.60
N VAL A 418 4.71 -42.27 15.75
CA VAL A 418 5.64 -41.92 16.84
C VAL A 418 4.96 -41.99 18.21
N GLU A 419 3.71 -41.56 18.33
CA GLU A 419 2.93 -41.64 19.57
C GLU A 419 2.79 -43.09 20.06
N ASN A 420 2.50 -44.01 19.14
CA ASN A 420 2.22 -45.42 19.43
C ASN A 420 3.47 -46.32 19.53
N MET A 421 4.66 -45.78 19.25
CA MET A 421 5.92 -46.51 19.31
C MET A 421 6.27 -46.96 20.73
N SER A 422 6.78 -48.18 20.90
CA SER A 422 7.17 -48.73 22.21
C SER A 422 8.66 -49.13 22.26
N LEU A 423 9.21 -49.59 21.14
CA LEU A 423 10.56 -50.14 21.03
C LEU A 423 11.21 -49.71 19.71
N LYS A 424 12.54 -49.71 19.67
CA LYS A 424 13.29 -49.52 18.42
C LYS A 424 12.98 -50.68 17.47
N ASN A 425 12.75 -50.39 16.19
CA ASN A 425 12.41 -51.37 15.16
C ASN A 425 11.08 -52.11 15.36
N ASP A 426 10.16 -51.57 16.16
CA ASP A 426 8.79 -52.09 16.19
C ASP A 426 8.01 -51.67 14.92
N SER A 427 6.79 -52.21 14.74
CA SER A 427 5.99 -51.91 13.55
C SER A 427 5.66 -50.41 13.40
N TYR A 428 5.58 -49.66 14.51
CA TYR A 428 5.28 -48.23 14.49
C TYR A 428 6.52 -47.39 14.16
N TYR A 429 7.70 -47.81 14.61
CA TYR A 429 8.99 -47.25 14.22
C TYR A 429 9.17 -47.27 12.70
N GLU A 430 9.03 -48.45 12.09
CA GLU A 430 9.28 -48.61 10.65
C GLU A 430 8.24 -47.82 9.85
N LYS A 431 6.98 -47.74 10.31
CA LYS A 431 5.96 -46.88 9.71
C LYS A 431 6.30 -45.39 9.79
N ALA A 432 6.71 -44.89 10.97
CA ALA A 432 7.09 -43.49 11.15
C ALA A 432 8.30 -43.13 10.26
N LYS A 433 9.32 -44.00 10.25
CA LYS A 433 10.53 -43.83 9.45
C LYS A 433 10.23 -43.84 7.95
N ALA A 434 9.43 -44.80 7.48
CA ALA A 434 9.00 -44.87 6.08
C ALA A 434 8.27 -43.58 5.66
N LYS A 435 7.29 -43.13 6.46
CA LYS A 435 6.51 -41.91 6.16
C LYS A 435 7.37 -40.65 6.11
N ILE A 436 8.34 -40.51 7.00
CA ILE A 436 9.29 -39.38 6.97
C ILE A 436 10.18 -39.43 5.72
N ILE A 437 10.74 -40.60 5.38
CA ILE A 437 11.58 -40.78 4.18
C ILE A 437 10.78 -40.50 2.91
N THR A 438 9.56 -41.02 2.80
CA THR A 438 8.67 -40.79 1.64
C THR A 438 8.33 -39.32 1.51
N THR A 439 7.99 -38.65 2.61
CA THR A 439 7.71 -37.21 2.60
C THR A 439 8.94 -36.40 2.20
N LEU A 440 10.13 -36.74 2.72
CA LEU A 440 11.39 -36.10 2.32
C LEU A 440 11.68 -36.28 0.83
N ASN A 441 11.46 -37.47 0.28
CA ASN A 441 11.67 -37.73 -1.14
C ASN A 441 10.73 -36.89 -2.02
N ILE A 442 9.45 -36.78 -1.63
CA ILE A 442 8.46 -35.91 -2.30
C ILE A 442 8.92 -34.45 -2.26
N LEU A 443 9.26 -33.94 -1.08
CA LEU A 443 9.64 -32.54 -0.90
C LEU A 443 10.95 -32.19 -1.61
N ASN A 444 11.97 -33.06 -1.52
CA ASN A 444 13.24 -32.86 -2.23
C ASN A 444 13.07 -32.90 -3.75
N ARG A 445 12.14 -33.71 -4.27
CA ARG A 445 11.81 -33.74 -5.70
C ARG A 445 11.13 -32.44 -6.14
N GLN A 446 10.11 -32.00 -5.39
CA GLN A 446 9.42 -30.73 -5.64
C GLN A 446 10.39 -29.54 -5.53
N GLN A 447 11.31 -29.56 -4.57
CA GLN A 447 12.34 -28.54 -4.39
C GLN A 447 13.23 -28.41 -5.63
N LYS A 448 13.78 -29.52 -6.14
CA LYS A 448 14.64 -29.55 -7.34
C LYS A 448 13.90 -29.08 -8.61
N ALA A 449 12.64 -29.48 -8.75
CA ALA A 449 11.82 -29.05 -9.88
C ALA A 449 11.55 -27.53 -9.82
N ASN A 450 11.24 -27.00 -8.64
CA ASN A 450 11.01 -25.57 -8.45
C ASN A 450 12.28 -24.74 -8.60
N GLU A 451 13.45 -25.24 -8.19
CA GLU A 451 14.75 -24.60 -8.45
C GLU A 451 14.99 -24.42 -9.95
N THR A 452 14.69 -25.44 -10.75
CA THR A 452 14.81 -25.39 -12.22
C THR A 452 13.82 -24.41 -12.85
N ASN A 453 12.58 -24.41 -12.39
CA ASN A 453 11.56 -23.47 -12.86
C ASN A 453 11.89 -22.02 -12.47
N ASN A 454 12.36 -21.81 -11.23
CA ASN A 454 12.81 -20.51 -10.75
C ASN A 454 14.00 -20.00 -11.58
N PHE A 455 14.96 -20.87 -11.89
CA PHE A 455 16.07 -20.55 -12.78
C PHE A 455 15.58 -20.06 -14.15
N MET A 456 14.65 -20.78 -14.80
CA MET A 456 14.11 -20.36 -16.11
C MET A 456 13.36 -19.02 -16.03
N ALA A 457 12.59 -18.79 -14.96
CA ALA A 457 11.87 -17.54 -14.76
C ALA A 457 12.82 -16.35 -14.50
N ARG A 458 13.83 -16.54 -13.65
CA ARG A 458 14.86 -15.53 -13.37
C ARG A 458 15.71 -15.23 -14.61
N LEU A 459 16.06 -16.25 -15.40
CA LEU A 459 16.77 -16.11 -16.67
C LEU A 459 15.99 -15.27 -17.69
N LEU A 460 14.69 -15.56 -17.82
CA LEU A 460 13.79 -14.80 -18.69
C LEU A 460 13.61 -13.36 -18.19
N ASN A 461 13.51 -13.14 -16.88
CA ASN A 461 13.42 -11.80 -16.29
C ASN A 461 14.69 -10.99 -16.56
N LEU A 462 15.87 -11.58 -16.33
CA LEU A 462 17.16 -10.95 -16.64
C LEU A 462 17.26 -10.58 -18.13
N LYS A 463 16.90 -11.51 -19.03
CA LYS A 463 16.83 -11.23 -20.48
C LYS A 463 16.00 -10.00 -20.78
N ASN A 464 14.80 -9.91 -20.21
CA ASN A 464 13.86 -8.84 -20.52
C ASN A 464 14.27 -7.50 -19.93
N ASN A 465 14.80 -7.49 -18.70
CA ASN A 465 15.34 -6.28 -18.09
C ASN A 465 16.54 -5.73 -18.86
N LEU A 466 17.35 -6.61 -19.45
CA LEU A 466 18.46 -6.22 -20.33
C LEU A 466 18.01 -5.66 -21.68
N LEU A 467 16.79 -5.97 -22.15
CA LEU A 467 16.22 -5.40 -23.38
C LEU A 467 15.65 -3.99 -23.16
N LEU A 468 15.39 -3.58 -21.91
CA LEU A 468 14.89 -2.25 -21.55
C LEU A 468 16.05 -1.29 -21.20
N ASN A 469 16.56 -0.58 -22.21
CA ASN A 469 17.80 0.21 -22.11
C ASN A 469 17.86 1.22 -20.93
N GLU A 470 16.75 1.86 -20.53
CA GLU A 470 16.74 2.80 -19.38
C GLU A 470 17.02 2.11 -18.03
N ASN A 471 16.65 0.84 -17.86
CA ASN A 471 16.89 0.08 -16.63
C ASN A 471 18.33 -0.40 -16.51
N VAL A 472 18.97 -0.71 -17.65
CA VAL A 472 20.35 -1.24 -17.70
C VAL A 472 21.37 -0.23 -17.20
N VAL A 473 21.19 1.05 -17.53
CA VAL A 473 22.11 2.12 -17.10
C VAL A 473 22.06 2.34 -15.59
N ASN A 474 20.89 2.20 -14.97
CA ASN A 474 20.67 2.48 -13.54
C ASN A 474 20.93 1.27 -12.62
N HIS A 475 20.76 0.03 -13.09
CA HIS A 475 20.82 -1.19 -12.27
C HIS A 475 21.86 -2.21 -12.76
N LYS A 476 22.88 -1.75 -13.49
CA LYS A 476 23.93 -2.58 -14.11
C LYS A 476 24.58 -3.59 -13.15
N ASN A 477 24.92 -3.16 -11.94
CA ASN A 477 25.57 -4.02 -10.94
C ASN A 477 24.64 -5.13 -10.44
N GLU A 478 23.34 -4.85 -10.36
CA GLU A 478 22.33 -5.84 -9.95
C GLU A 478 22.15 -6.91 -11.03
N PHE A 479 22.08 -6.51 -12.30
CA PHE A 479 21.97 -7.45 -13.42
C PHE A 479 23.23 -8.30 -13.60
N ARG A 480 24.41 -7.75 -13.28
CA ARG A 480 25.65 -8.50 -13.25
C ARG A 480 25.63 -9.57 -12.15
N SER A 481 25.24 -9.21 -10.93
CA SER A 481 25.10 -10.16 -9.81
C SER A 481 24.12 -11.28 -10.16
N GLU A 482 22.97 -10.92 -10.74
CA GLU A 482 21.96 -11.87 -11.17
C GLU A 482 22.48 -12.84 -12.25
N ALA A 483 23.27 -12.35 -13.22
CA ALA A 483 23.89 -13.21 -14.24
C ALA A 483 24.87 -14.24 -13.64
N ALA A 484 25.65 -13.84 -12.63
CA ALA A 484 26.59 -14.71 -11.93
C ALA A 484 25.86 -15.77 -11.09
N GLU A 485 24.82 -15.38 -10.35
CA GLU A 485 23.98 -16.32 -9.59
C GLU A 485 23.32 -17.34 -10.53
N LEU A 486 22.78 -16.90 -11.66
CA LEU A 486 22.18 -17.79 -12.66
C LEU A 486 23.20 -18.72 -13.30
N GLN A 487 24.45 -18.27 -13.51
CA GLN A 487 25.51 -19.12 -14.03
C GLN A 487 25.78 -20.31 -13.11
N GLU A 488 25.85 -20.06 -11.80
CA GLU A 488 26.06 -21.10 -10.79
C GLU A 488 24.86 -22.05 -10.75
N LEU A 489 23.64 -21.51 -10.72
CA LEU A 489 22.40 -22.30 -10.74
C LEU A 489 22.32 -23.20 -11.98
N ALA A 490 22.63 -22.69 -13.18
CA ALA A 490 22.64 -23.48 -14.41
C ALA A 490 23.59 -24.69 -14.31
N SER A 491 24.79 -24.47 -13.79
CA SER A 491 25.78 -25.54 -13.59
C SER A 491 25.31 -26.58 -12.56
N GLY A 492 24.68 -26.10 -11.48
CA GLY A 492 24.07 -26.93 -10.45
C GLY A 492 22.96 -27.81 -11.01
N ILE A 493 22.04 -27.24 -11.78
CA ILE A 493 20.93 -27.96 -12.43
C ILE A 493 21.47 -29.02 -13.38
N ASN A 494 22.45 -28.69 -14.24
CA ASN A 494 23.05 -29.68 -15.15
C ASN A 494 23.62 -30.89 -14.38
N LEU A 495 24.39 -30.64 -13.32
CA LEU A 495 24.94 -31.70 -12.45
C LEU A 495 23.84 -32.52 -11.76
N GLN A 496 22.79 -31.86 -11.28
CA GLN A 496 21.66 -32.53 -10.64
C GLN A 496 20.92 -33.45 -11.62
N ILE A 497 20.63 -33.00 -12.84
CA ILE A 497 19.97 -33.82 -13.87
C ILE A 497 20.87 -35.00 -14.24
N LYS A 498 22.19 -34.81 -14.40
CA LYS A 498 23.14 -35.91 -14.63
C LYS A 498 23.10 -36.94 -13.50
N LYS A 499 22.98 -36.50 -12.24
CA LYS A 499 22.85 -37.40 -11.09
C LYS A 499 21.55 -38.21 -11.17
N ILE A 500 20.42 -37.58 -11.45
CA ILE A 500 19.10 -38.23 -11.56
C ILE A 500 19.10 -39.30 -12.67
N VAL A 501 19.68 -39.01 -13.83
CA VAL A 501 19.76 -39.97 -14.95
C VAL A 501 20.55 -41.23 -14.58
N ASN A 502 21.55 -41.07 -13.71
CA ASN A 502 22.40 -42.16 -13.23
C ASN A 502 21.83 -42.90 -12.02
N GLU A 503 20.76 -42.40 -11.38
CA GLU A 503 20.09 -43.12 -10.30
C GLU A 503 19.42 -44.39 -10.84
N SER A 504 19.77 -45.54 -10.26
CA SER A 504 19.25 -46.85 -10.68
C SER A 504 17.74 -47.01 -10.46
N ALA A 505 17.15 -46.16 -9.61
CA ALA A 505 15.73 -46.17 -9.27
C ALA A 505 14.88 -45.32 -10.23
N TYR A 506 15.48 -44.48 -11.07
CA TYR A 506 14.73 -43.61 -11.97
C TYR A 506 14.32 -44.36 -13.25
N PRO A 507 13.03 -44.35 -13.65
CA PRO A 507 12.50 -45.26 -14.68
C PRO A 507 12.76 -44.77 -16.10
N LEU A 508 14.03 -44.66 -16.49
CA LEU A 508 14.44 -44.28 -17.84
C LEU A 508 14.86 -45.50 -18.66
N SER A 509 14.38 -45.57 -19.89
CA SER A 509 14.91 -46.47 -20.91
C SER A 509 16.36 -46.10 -21.29
N ASN A 510 17.12 -47.08 -21.80
CA ASN A 510 18.50 -46.84 -22.25
C ASN A 510 18.59 -45.76 -23.35
N THR A 511 17.55 -45.65 -24.18
CA THR A 511 17.42 -44.61 -25.21
C THR A 511 17.20 -43.24 -24.58
N GLU A 512 16.29 -43.09 -23.62
CA GLU A 512 16.05 -41.83 -22.92
C GLU A 512 17.28 -41.38 -22.15
N LYS A 513 17.97 -42.29 -21.45
CA LYS A 513 19.24 -41.99 -20.76
C LYS A 513 20.28 -41.42 -21.72
N LYS A 514 20.48 -42.04 -22.88
CA LYS A 514 21.44 -41.56 -23.89
C LYS A 514 21.04 -40.20 -24.45
N SER A 515 19.76 -39.98 -24.75
CA SER A 515 19.26 -38.70 -25.25
C SER A 515 19.48 -37.58 -24.24
N ILE A 516 19.12 -37.80 -22.97
CA ILE A 516 19.29 -36.80 -21.91
C ILE A 516 20.78 -36.49 -21.67
N ILE A 517 21.65 -37.50 -21.60
CA ILE A 517 23.10 -37.28 -21.43
C ILE A 517 23.68 -36.49 -22.60
N THR A 518 23.24 -36.77 -23.83
CA THR A 518 23.68 -36.04 -25.02
C THR A 518 23.29 -34.56 -24.94
N LEU A 519 22.04 -34.27 -24.53
CA LEU A 519 21.56 -32.91 -24.33
C LEU A 519 22.37 -32.17 -23.25
N LEU A 520 22.61 -32.81 -22.10
CA LEU A 520 23.32 -32.19 -20.97
C LEU A 520 24.82 -31.99 -21.24
N ASN A 521 25.42 -32.77 -22.13
CA ASN A 521 26.81 -32.58 -22.56
C ASN A 521 26.94 -31.49 -23.63
N ALA A 522 25.88 -31.22 -24.38
CA ALA A 522 25.83 -30.13 -25.35
C ALA A 522 25.47 -28.77 -24.73
N ASP A 523 24.90 -28.76 -23.52
CA ASP A 523 24.48 -27.56 -22.79
C ASP A 523 25.62 -26.54 -22.60
N LYS A 524 25.40 -25.31 -23.09
CA LYS A 524 26.31 -24.17 -22.92
C LYS A 524 25.71 -23.01 -22.12
N THR A 525 24.60 -23.24 -21.42
CA THR A 525 23.87 -22.19 -20.69
C THR A 525 24.77 -21.40 -19.73
N SER A 526 25.57 -22.11 -18.92
CA SER A 526 26.51 -21.49 -17.97
C SER A 526 27.59 -20.65 -18.68
N GLU A 527 28.12 -21.13 -19.81
CA GLU A 527 29.11 -20.39 -20.61
C GLU A 527 28.52 -19.09 -21.19
N LYS A 528 27.26 -19.13 -21.66
CA LYS A 528 26.57 -17.95 -22.20
C LYS A 528 26.24 -16.94 -21.11
N LEU A 529 25.86 -17.38 -19.91
CA LEU A 529 25.63 -16.49 -18.77
C LEU A 529 26.91 -15.80 -18.30
N LYS A 530 28.03 -16.52 -18.28
CA LYS A 530 29.36 -15.93 -18.03
C LYS A 530 29.74 -14.89 -19.07
N ALA A 531 29.38 -15.11 -20.34
CA ALA A 531 29.58 -14.11 -21.39
C ALA A 531 28.71 -12.86 -21.17
N THR A 532 27.44 -13.03 -20.74
CA THR A 532 26.56 -11.91 -20.35
C THR A 532 27.16 -11.10 -19.21
N GLU A 533 27.64 -11.74 -18.14
CA GLU A 533 28.30 -11.05 -17.01
C GLU A 533 29.51 -10.22 -17.46
N LYS A 534 30.33 -10.81 -18.35
CA LYS A 534 31.52 -10.14 -18.89
C LYS A 534 31.16 -8.93 -19.76
N SER A 535 30.18 -9.06 -20.65
CA SER A 535 29.72 -7.94 -21.50
C SER A 535 29.06 -6.83 -20.70
N LEU A 536 28.35 -7.17 -19.62
CA LEU A 536 27.86 -6.17 -18.67
C LEU A 536 29.03 -5.47 -18.00
N SER A 537 30.06 -6.20 -17.56
CA SER A 537 31.25 -5.58 -16.94
C SER A 537 32.00 -4.63 -17.87
N SER A 538 31.98 -4.87 -19.19
CA SER A 538 32.65 -4.04 -20.20
C SER A 538 31.75 -2.99 -20.87
N ASP A 539 30.59 -2.66 -20.30
CA ASP A 539 29.64 -1.66 -20.83
C ASP A 539 29.08 -1.96 -22.23
N ASN A 540 29.15 -3.22 -22.69
CA ASN A 540 28.63 -3.61 -24.00
C ASN A 540 27.21 -4.18 -23.87
N ILE A 541 26.21 -3.28 -23.84
CA ILE A 541 24.79 -3.63 -23.66
C ILE A 541 24.28 -4.52 -24.80
N TYR A 542 24.68 -4.24 -26.05
CA TYR A 542 24.24 -5.01 -27.21
C TYR A 542 24.75 -6.45 -27.19
N GLU A 543 26.02 -6.67 -26.82
CA GLU A 543 26.55 -8.02 -26.62
C GLU A 543 25.87 -8.72 -25.44
N SER A 544 25.61 -7.99 -24.35
CA SER A 544 24.91 -8.53 -23.17
C SER A 544 23.51 -9.04 -23.55
N GLN A 545 22.76 -8.29 -24.36
CA GLN A 545 21.45 -8.69 -24.90
C GLN A 545 21.53 -9.94 -25.79
N ASN A 546 22.56 -10.04 -26.65
CA ASN A 546 22.75 -11.21 -27.52
C ASN A 546 23.17 -12.45 -26.72
N HIS A 547 24.04 -12.29 -25.73
CA HIS A 547 24.49 -13.40 -24.88
C HIS A 547 23.38 -13.93 -23.98
N ILE A 548 22.55 -13.05 -23.38
CA ILE A 548 21.42 -13.50 -22.55
C ILE A 548 20.31 -14.17 -23.38
N GLN A 549 20.08 -13.71 -24.62
CA GLN A 549 19.18 -14.39 -25.56
C GLN A 549 19.68 -15.82 -25.85
N LYS A 550 20.96 -15.97 -26.19
CA LYS A 550 21.58 -17.29 -26.42
C LYS A 550 21.54 -18.15 -25.16
N ALA A 551 21.77 -17.59 -23.98
CA ALA A 551 21.65 -18.33 -22.73
C ALA A 551 20.22 -18.88 -22.51
N MET A 552 19.20 -18.08 -22.81
CA MET A 552 17.80 -18.52 -22.73
C MET A 552 17.49 -19.66 -23.72
N ASP A 553 17.98 -19.55 -24.96
CA ASP A 553 17.74 -20.57 -25.99
C ASP A 553 18.43 -21.90 -25.63
N GLU A 554 19.69 -21.83 -25.17
CA GLU A 554 20.44 -23.00 -24.68
C GLU A 554 19.75 -23.64 -23.45
N ALA A 555 19.31 -22.82 -22.49
CA ALA A 555 18.62 -23.28 -21.29
C ALA A 555 17.31 -24.00 -21.62
N ASN A 556 16.51 -23.45 -22.54
CA ASN A 556 15.27 -24.08 -23.01
C ASN A 556 15.54 -25.41 -23.72
N ASN A 557 16.47 -25.41 -24.68
CA ASN A 557 16.72 -26.55 -25.56
C ASN A 557 17.42 -27.72 -24.85
N HIS A 558 18.22 -27.44 -23.81
CA HIS A 558 18.99 -28.45 -23.11
C HIS A 558 18.44 -28.75 -21.71
N LEU A 559 18.48 -27.77 -20.80
CA LEU A 559 18.09 -27.99 -19.40
C LEU A 559 16.57 -28.19 -19.26
N GLY A 560 15.77 -27.33 -19.91
CA GLY A 560 14.32 -27.41 -19.92
C GLY A 560 13.82 -28.71 -20.58
N PHE A 561 14.35 -29.02 -21.76
CA PHE A 561 13.97 -30.24 -22.49
C PHE A 561 14.41 -31.52 -21.77
N ALA A 562 15.61 -31.55 -21.18
CA ALA A 562 16.06 -32.68 -20.37
C ALA A 562 15.13 -32.93 -19.17
N MET A 563 14.68 -31.86 -18.49
CA MET A 563 13.73 -31.96 -17.39
C MET A 563 12.37 -32.47 -17.85
N GLN A 564 11.88 -31.99 -19.00
CA GLN A 564 10.63 -32.44 -19.59
C GLN A 564 10.66 -33.94 -19.92
N LEU A 565 11.76 -34.44 -20.48
CA LEU A 565 11.94 -35.86 -20.74
C LEU A 565 11.96 -36.69 -19.45
N LEU A 566 12.60 -36.20 -18.39
CA LEU A 566 12.58 -36.85 -17.07
C LEU A 566 11.16 -36.95 -16.50
N GLN A 567 10.37 -35.88 -16.63
CA GLN A 567 8.99 -35.82 -16.14
C GLN A 567 8.07 -36.75 -16.96
N GLN A 568 8.20 -36.76 -18.28
CA GLN A 568 7.43 -37.65 -19.16
C GLN A 568 7.73 -39.12 -18.90
N ALA A 569 9.01 -39.49 -18.76
CA ALA A 569 9.41 -40.87 -18.45
C ALA A 569 8.81 -41.33 -17.11
N ARG A 570 8.80 -40.44 -16.11
CA ARG A 570 8.22 -40.70 -14.80
C ARG A 570 6.69 -40.89 -14.85
N LEU A 571 5.97 -39.99 -15.52
CA LEU A 571 4.51 -40.11 -15.69
C LEU A 571 4.13 -41.42 -16.39
N LYS A 572 4.86 -41.77 -17.46
CA LYS A 572 4.68 -43.04 -18.16
C LYS A 572 4.90 -44.23 -17.23
N ALA A 573 5.99 -44.22 -16.47
CA ALA A 573 6.30 -45.29 -15.52
C ALA A 573 5.25 -45.43 -14.42
N MET A 574 4.67 -44.33 -13.93
CA MET A 574 3.56 -44.37 -12.96
C MET A 574 2.30 -45.02 -13.57
N GLN A 575 1.94 -44.65 -14.80
CA GLN A 575 0.80 -45.27 -15.49
C GLN A 575 1.03 -46.77 -15.73
N GLU A 576 2.23 -47.14 -16.19
CA GLU A 576 2.59 -48.54 -16.38
C GLU A 576 2.57 -49.32 -15.06
N ALA A 577 3.12 -48.77 -13.97
CA ALA A 577 3.08 -49.39 -12.65
C ALA A 577 1.64 -49.63 -12.17
N LYS A 578 0.76 -48.64 -12.32
CA LYS A 578 -0.66 -48.75 -11.96
C LYS A 578 -1.35 -49.90 -12.70
N ILE A 579 -1.12 -49.99 -14.02
CA ILE A 579 -1.68 -51.07 -14.85
C ILE A 579 -1.14 -52.44 -14.40
N GLN A 580 0.17 -52.56 -14.18
CA GLN A 580 0.78 -53.84 -13.78
C GLN A 580 0.34 -54.26 -12.38
N LEU A 581 0.21 -53.33 -11.42
CA LEU A 581 -0.29 -53.62 -10.08
C LEU A 581 -1.75 -54.06 -10.08
N ASN A 582 -2.62 -53.39 -10.84
CA ASN A 582 -4.02 -53.81 -10.98
C ASN A 582 -4.14 -55.21 -11.63
N HIS A 583 -3.33 -55.49 -12.65
CA HIS A 583 -3.30 -56.82 -13.25
C HIS A 583 -2.71 -57.89 -12.31
N ALA A 584 -1.76 -57.53 -11.46
CA ALA A 584 -1.21 -58.40 -10.44
C ALA A 584 -2.26 -58.73 -9.37
N ASP A 585 -2.96 -57.71 -8.87
CA ASP A 585 -4.03 -57.88 -7.88
C ASP A 585 -5.16 -58.78 -8.40
N LEU A 586 -5.66 -58.50 -9.61
CA LEU A 586 -6.69 -59.31 -10.25
C LEU A 586 -6.22 -60.76 -10.49
N SER A 587 -4.93 -60.98 -10.78
CA SER A 587 -4.38 -62.33 -10.92
C SER A 587 -4.24 -63.06 -9.58
N LEU A 588 -3.90 -62.34 -8.50
CA LEU A 588 -3.89 -62.86 -7.13
C LEU A 588 -5.31 -63.20 -6.65
N GLU A 589 -6.29 -62.36 -6.95
CA GLU A 589 -7.70 -62.59 -6.64
C GLU A 589 -8.25 -63.82 -7.39
N ASN A 590 -8.02 -63.91 -8.70
CA ASN A 590 -8.43 -65.06 -9.51
C ASN A 590 -7.84 -66.38 -9.00
N SER A 591 -6.66 -66.36 -8.39
CA SER A 591 -6.04 -67.56 -7.79
C SER A 591 -6.81 -68.12 -6.58
N LYS A 592 -7.68 -67.32 -5.96
CA LYS A 592 -8.57 -67.74 -4.86
C LYS A 592 -9.79 -68.51 -5.38
N TYR A 593 -10.28 -68.15 -6.56
CA TYR A 593 -11.49 -68.73 -7.18
C TYR A 593 -11.20 -69.84 -8.20
N ALA A 594 -9.93 -70.06 -8.56
CA ALA A 594 -9.52 -71.10 -9.49
C ALA A 594 -9.88 -72.51 -9.00
N THR A 595 -10.38 -73.35 -9.92
CA THR A 595 -11.01 -74.64 -9.60
C THR A 595 -10.03 -75.79 -9.43
N ASN A 596 -8.83 -75.67 -9.99
CA ASN A 596 -7.79 -76.70 -9.94
C ASN A 596 -6.38 -76.12 -9.67
N LYS A 597 -5.46 -76.96 -9.18
CA LYS A 597 -4.08 -76.56 -8.81
C LYS A 597 -3.32 -75.93 -9.99
N SER A 598 -3.55 -76.41 -11.22
CA SER A 598 -2.92 -75.88 -12.43
C SER A 598 -3.33 -74.44 -12.72
N GLU A 599 -4.63 -74.12 -12.64
CA GLU A 599 -5.18 -72.77 -12.80
C GLU A 599 -4.73 -71.82 -11.69
N VAL A 600 -4.65 -72.31 -10.45
CA VAL A 600 -4.09 -71.55 -9.32
C VAL A 600 -2.64 -71.15 -9.62
N LEU A 601 -1.78 -72.09 -9.97
CA LEU A 601 -0.36 -71.81 -10.25
C LEU A 601 -0.19 -70.88 -11.45
N LYS A 602 -0.96 -71.10 -12.53
CA LYS A 602 -0.95 -70.23 -13.72
C LYS A 602 -1.34 -68.79 -13.38
N SER A 603 -2.35 -68.60 -12.51
CA SER A 603 -2.78 -67.27 -12.07
C SER A 603 -1.74 -66.60 -11.17
N LEU A 604 -1.10 -67.36 -10.28
CA LEU A 604 -0.03 -66.85 -9.42
C LEU A 604 1.25 -66.50 -10.19
N GLU A 605 1.63 -67.29 -11.20
CA GLU A 605 2.74 -66.95 -12.10
C GLU A 605 2.45 -65.72 -12.95
N LYS A 606 1.21 -65.55 -13.40
CA LYS A 606 0.77 -64.32 -14.07
C LYS A 606 0.85 -63.11 -13.12
N GLY A 607 0.43 -63.26 -11.87
CA GLY A 607 0.58 -62.22 -10.83
C GLY A 607 2.04 -61.86 -10.60
N LYS A 608 2.91 -62.87 -10.42
CA LYS A 608 4.36 -62.68 -10.26
C LYS A 608 5.00 -61.96 -11.44
N THR A 609 4.68 -62.38 -12.67
CA THR A 609 5.25 -61.76 -13.88
C THR A 609 4.81 -60.30 -14.04
N ASN A 610 3.58 -59.94 -13.66
CA ASN A 610 3.11 -58.55 -13.65
C ASN A 610 3.85 -57.71 -12.58
N LEU A 611 4.03 -58.25 -11.37
CA LEU A 611 4.83 -57.60 -10.32
C LEU A 611 6.29 -57.42 -10.76
N ASP A 612 6.89 -58.42 -11.42
CA ASP A 612 8.26 -58.36 -11.92
C ASP A 612 8.42 -57.31 -13.02
N LYS A 613 7.38 -57.09 -13.85
CA LYS A 613 7.33 -56.05 -14.89
C LYS A 613 6.99 -54.65 -14.36
N THR A 614 6.59 -54.51 -13.10
CA THR A 614 6.23 -53.22 -12.52
C THR A 614 7.49 -52.34 -12.38
N PRO A 615 7.52 -51.14 -13.00
CA PRO A 615 8.68 -50.24 -12.93
C PRO A 615 8.87 -49.72 -11.49
N ARG A 616 10.12 -49.40 -11.15
CA ARG A 616 10.49 -48.82 -9.85
C ARG A 616 10.32 -47.31 -9.88
N LEU A 617 9.75 -46.74 -8.81
CA LEU A 617 9.43 -45.30 -8.73
C LEU A 617 10.07 -44.59 -7.51
N GLY A 618 10.56 -45.36 -6.53
CA GLY A 618 11.27 -44.86 -5.33
C GLY A 618 10.49 -45.06 -4.02
N GLY A 619 11.12 -44.78 -2.88
CA GLY A 619 10.46 -44.69 -1.55
C GLY A 619 9.62 -45.91 -1.12
N GLU A 620 8.53 -45.63 -0.39
CA GLU A 620 7.51 -46.59 0.10
C GLU A 620 6.97 -47.51 -1.01
N PHE A 621 6.77 -46.99 -2.22
CA PHE A 621 6.27 -47.77 -3.36
C PHE A 621 7.15 -48.98 -3.66
N ASN A 622 8.47 -48.81 -3.68
CA ASN A 622 9.40 -49.90 -3.97
C ASN A 622 9.46 -50.94 -2.84
N GLU A 623 9.27 -50.52 -1.59
CA GLU A 623 9.20 -51.41 -0.43
C GLU A 623 7.94 -52.28 -0.52
N PHE A 624 6.77 -51.66 -0.74
CA PHE A 624 5.52 -52.38 -0.93
C PHE A 624 5.54 -53.29 -2.15
N LEU A 625 6.16 -52.86 -3.25
CA LEU A 625 6.36 -53.70 -4.43
C LEU A 625 7.24 -54.93 -4.11
N GLN A 626 8.28 -54.76 -3.31
CA GLN A 626 9.16 -55.86 -2.93
C GLN A 626 8.46 -56.83 -1.96
N ASP A 627 7.66 -56.31 -1.02
CA ASP A 627 6.82 -57.12 -0.14
C ASP A 627 5.78 -57.91 -0.92
N ALA A 628 5.11 -57.28 -1.89
CA ALA A 628 4.18 -57.96 -2.79
C ALA A 628 4.86 -59.10 -3.56
N LYS A 629 6.09 -58.87 -4.09
CA LYS A 629 6.89 -59.92 -4.76
C LYS A 629 7.26 -61.06 -3.82
N ASN A 630 7.71 -60.75 -2.61
CA ASN A 630 8.11 -61.73 -1.61
C ASN A 630 6.93 -62.59 -1.15
N HIS A 631 5.78 -61.96 -0.88
CA HIS A 631 4.56 -62.66 -0.48
C HIS A 631 4.00 -63.51 -1.62
N THR A 632 3.97 -63.00 -2.86
CA THR A 632 3.56 -63.78 -4.03
C THR A 632 4.45 -65.02 -4.23
N LYS A 633 5.77 -64.89 -4.02
CA LYS A 633 6.70 -66.04 -4.06
C LYS A 633 6.37 -67.08 -2.98
N LYS A 634 6.08 -66.64 -1.76
CA LYS A 634 5.65 -67.53 -0.66
C LYS A 634 4.30 -68.18 -0.95
N THR A 635 3.37 -67.48 -1.58
CA THR A 635 2.09 -68.04 -2.05
C THR A 635 2.30 -69.16 -3.08
N ILE A 636 3.20 -68.96 -4.05
CA ILE A 636 3.54 -70.00 -5.04
C ILE A 636 4.16 -71.23 -4.36
N GLN A 637 5.05 -71.02 -3.38
CA GLN A 637 5.64 -72.12 -2.62
C GLN A 637 4.59 -72.91 -1.82
N ALA A 638 3.69 -72.21 -1.11
CA ALA A 638 2.61 -72.83 -0.35
C ALA A 638 1.59 -73.57 -1.24
N ALA A 639 1.30 -73.03 -2.43
CA ALA A 639 0.45 -73.69 -3.42
C ALA A 639 1.10 -74.97 -4.00
N ASN A 640 2.44 -74.99 -4.13
CA ASN A 640 3.16 -76.19 -4.56
C ASN A 640 3.18 -77.28 -3.48
N SER A 641 3.30 -76.88 -2.20
CA SER A 641 3.32 -77.79 -1.04
C SER A 641 1.93 -78.16 -0.50
N ASP A 642 0.84 -77.81 -1.20
CA ASP A 642 -0.55 -78.08 -0.84
C ASP A 642 -0.98 -77.57 0.57
N SER A 643 -0.34 -76.51 1.07
CA SER A 643 -0.77 -75.83 2.32
C SER A 643 -1.84 -74.78 1.99
N SER A 644 -3.11 -75.16 2.11
CA SER A 644 -4.26 -74.28 1.78
C SER A 644 -4.35 -73.04 2.66
N PHE A 645 -4.05 -73.19 3.96
CA PHE A 645 -4.05 -72.09 4.93
C PHE A 645 -2.93 -71.08 4.64
N ASP A 646 -1.69 -71.54 4.48
CA ASP A 646 -0.56 -70.66 4.19
C ASP A 646 -0.71 -69.96 2.84
N LYS A 647 -1.24 -70.67 1.83
CA LYS A 647 -1.59 -70.07 0.53
C LYS A 647 -2.50 -68.86 0.73
N LEU A 648 -3.62 -69.03 1.46
CA LEU A 648 -4.61 -67.97 1.64
C LEU A 648 -4.02 -66.78 2.40
N VAL A 649 -3.27 -67.04 3.48
CA VAL A 649 -2.61 -66.00 4.28
C VAL A 649 -1.59 -65.21 3.45
N TYR A 650 -0.73 -65.89 2.68
CA TYR A 650 0.28 -65.20 1.86
C TYR A 650 -0.34 -64.49 0.64
N THR A 651 -1.41 -65.02 0.03
CA THR A 651 -2.16 -64.31 -1.01
C THR A 651 -2.74 -63.01 -0.46
N GLN A 652 -3.36 -63.05 0.72
CA GLN A 652 -3.92 -61.84 1.34
C GLN A 652 -2.83 -60.80 1.65
N LYS A 653 -1.70 -61.22 2.24
CA LYS A 653 -0.55 -60.33 2.46
C LYS A 653 0.04 -59.76 1.17
N ALA A 654 0.04 -60.53 0.08
CA ALA A 654 0.47 -60.05 -1.22
C ALA A 654 -0.47 -58.97 -1.76
N GLN A 655 -1.79 -59.17 -1.65
CA GLN A 655 -2.78 -58.18 -2.08
C GLN A 655 -2.75 -56.90 -1.23
N GLU A 656 -2.64 -57.03 0.09
CA GLU A 656 -2.48 -55.86 0.98
C GLU A 656 -1.21 -55.05 0.63
N ALA A 657 -0.11 -55.72 0.27
CA ALA A 657 1.10 -55.05 -0.20
C ALA A 657 0.91 -54.38 -1.57
N VAL A 658 0.15 -54.99 -2.48
CA VAL A 658 -0.20 -54.38 -3.77
C VAL A 658 -1.08 -53.15 -3.58
N GLU A 659 -2.10 -53.22 -2.73
CA GLU A 659 -2.99 -52.10 -2.42
C GLU A 659 -2.21 -50.92 -1.82
N ARG A 660 -1.28 -51.19 -0.89
CA ARG A 660 -0.38 -50.15 -0.34
C ARG A 660 0.54 -49.55 -1.40
N ALA A 661 1.03 -50.35 -2.34
CA ALA A 661 1.80 -49.84 -3.47
C ALA A 661 0.94 -48.92 -4.37
N ILE A 662 -0.32 -49.28 -4.62
CA ILE A 662 -1.26 -48.44 -5.39
C ILE A 662 -1.54 -47.11 -4.66
N LEU A 663 -1.80 -47.15 -3.35
CA LEU A 663 -2.01 -45.94 -2.55
C LEU A 663 -0.78 -45.03 -2.53
N SER A 664 0.42 -45.60 -2.34
CA SER A 664 1.67 -44.84 -2.44
C SER A 664 1.87 -44.22 -3.82
N LEU A 665 1.43 -44.88 -4.88
CA LEU A 665 1.51 -44.37 -6.25
C LEU A 665 0.51 -43.23 -6.51
N GLN A 666 -0.69 -43.30 -5.90
CA GLN A 666 -1.67 -42.20 -5.96
C GLN A 666 -1.11 -40.94 -5.28
N ASP A 667 -0.44 -41.09 -4.13
CA ASP A 667 0.19 -39.96 -3.43
C ASP A 667 1.30 -39.30 -4.26
N GLU A 668 2.08 -40.09 -5.00
CA GLU A 668 3.06 -39.56 -5.95
C GLU A 668 2.39 -38.87 -7.14
N GLU A 669 1.28 -39.43 -7.67
CA GLU A 669 0.52 -38.88 -8.79
C GLU A 669 -0.08 -37.51 -8.43
N ASP A 670 -0.67 -37.38 -7.25
CA ASP A 670 -1.27 -36.13 -6.76
C ASP A 670 -0.22 -35.06 -6.46
N SER A 671 0.93 -35.47 -5.90
CA SER A 671 2.08 -34.57 -5.75
C SER A 671 2.60 -34.04 -7.08
N ASP A 672 2.74 -34.90 -8.10
CA ASP A 672 3.26 -34.50 -9.41
C ASP A 672 2.26 -33.60 -10.16
N LYS A 673 0.95 -33.82 -9.99
CA LYS A 673 -0.10 -32.91 -10.49
C LYS A 673 -0.03 -31.54 -9.86
N ASP A 674 0.14 -31.46 -8.54
CA ASP A 674 0.27 -30.19 -7.82
C ASP A 674 1.51 -29.41 -8.29
N MET A 675 2.63 -30.10 -8.47
CA MET A 675 3.86 -29.52 -9.00
C MET A 675 3.67 -28.99 -10.43
N GLN A 676 2.97 -29.73 -11.29
CA GLN A 676 2.67 -29.29 -12.65
C GLN A 676 1.76 -28.05 -12.65
N LYS A 677 0.74 -27.99 -11.79
CA LYS A 677 -0.10 -26.79 -11.62
C LYS A 677 0.71 -25.58 -11.16
N GLU A 678 1.61 -25.77 -10.20
CA GLU A 678 2.50 -24.70 -9.70
C GLU A 678 3.40 -24.18 -10.84
N GLN A 679 3.96 -25.09 -11.64
CA GLN A 679 4.79 -24.75 -12.81
C GLN A 679 4.01 -24.01 -13.90
N GLU A 680 2.82 -24.49 -14.26
CA GLU A 680 1.95 -23.84 -15.24
C GLU A 680 1.56 -22.44 -14.77
N ALA A 681 1.24 -22.29 -13.48
CA ALA A 681 0.93 -21.00 -12.89
C ALA A 681 2.12 -20.03 -12.94
N HIS A 682 3.33 -20.48 -12.58
CA HIS A 682 4.54 -19.65 -12.64
C HIS A 682 4.91 -19.25 -14.07
N SER A 683 4.84 -20.17 -15.02
CA SER A 683 5.14 -19.91 -16.44
C SER A 683 4.15 -18.88 -17.02
N TYR A 684 2.85 -19.07 -16.77
CA TYR A 684 1.81 -18.17 -17.24
C TYR A 684 1.91 -16.77 -16.61
N ARG A 685 2.24 -16.69 -15.31
CA ARG A 685 2.51 -15.41 -14.61
C ARG A 685 3.70 -14.67 -15.20
N SER A 686 4.84 -15.37 -15.35
CA SER A 686 6.04 -14.78 -15.93
C SER A 686 5.75 -14.24 -17.33
N MET A 687 5.03 -15.01 -18.17
CA MET A 687 4.63 -14.55 -19.50
C MET A 687 3.72 -13.31 -19.46
N MET A 688 2.77 -13.24 -18.53
CA MET A 688 1.87 -12.08 -18.36
C MET A 688 2.60 -10.83 -17.89
N ASP A 689 3.51 -10.96 -16.92
CA ASP A 689 4.29 -9.83 -16.41
C ASP A 689 5.18 -9.24 -17.51
N ILE A 690 5.75 -10.09 -18.37
CA ILE A 690 6.55 -9.67 -19.54
C ILE A 690 5.73 -8.87 -20.54
N LEU A 691 4.54 -9.36 -20.88
CA LEU A 691 3.65 -8.67 -21.82
C LEU A 691 3.17 -7.33 -21.27
N SER A 692 3.00 -7.23 -19.95
CA SER A 692 2.67 -5.99 -19.26
C SER A 692 3.83 -4.99 -19.30
N ALA A 693 5.07 -5.44 -19.04
CA ALA A 693 6.26 -4.59 -19.06
C ALA A 693 6.59 -4.08 -20.47
N GLN A 694 6.28 -4.86 -21.50
CA GLN A 694 6.45 -4.48 -22.91
C GLN A 694 5.32 -3.56 -23.42
N SER A 695 4.32 -3.23 -22.60
CA SER A 695 3.12 -2.47 -23.03
C SER A 695 2.38 -3.09 -24.23
N THR A 696 2.50 -4.42 -24.41
CA THR A 696 1.95 -5.18 -25.55
C THR A 696 0.63 -5.89 -25.25
N LEU A 697 -0.03 -5.55 -24.15
CA LEU A 697 -1.33 -6.13 -23.79
C LEU A 697 -2.46 -5.59 -24.69
N ASP A 698 -2.82 -6.36 -25.72
CA ASP A 698 -3.96 -6.09 -26.59
C ASP A 698 -5.29 -6.67 -26.04
N SER A 699 -6.40 -6.39 -26.74
CA SER A 699 -7.74 -6.87 -26.36
C SER A 699 -7.90 -8.40 -26.41
N THR A 700 -7.00 -9.12 -27.11
CA THR A 700 -7.03 -10.58 -27.19
C THR A 700 -6.54 -11.23 -25.89
N TRP A 701 -5.68 -10.55 -25.14
CA TRP A 701 -5.19 -11.02 -23.85
C TRP A 701 -6.26 -10.98 -22.77
N ARG A 702 -7.16 -10.00 -22.79
CA ARG A 702 -8.32 -9.97 -21.89
C ARG A 702 -9.16 -11.25 -21.99
N LYS A 703 -9.37 -11.73 -23.21
CA LYS A 703 -10.06 -12.99 -23.48
C LYS A 703 -9.26 -14.19 -22.97
N LYS A 704 -7.95 -14.26 -23.25
CA LYS A 704 -7.08 -15.34 -22.74
C LYS A 704 -7.03 -15.42 -21.22
N ILE A 705 -7.04 -14.28 -20.52
CA ILE A 705 -7.08 -14.24 -19.05
C ILE A 705 -8.42 -14.78 -18.54
N LEU A 706 -9.54 -14.36 -19.14
CA LEU A 706 -10.87 -14.85 -18.77
C LEU A 706 -11.03 -16.36 -19.06
N ASP A 707 -10.50 -16.83 -20.19
CA ASP A 707 -10.49 -18.25 -20.56
C ASP A 707 -9.64 -19.07 -19.56
N GLU A 708 -8.48 -18.56 -19.12
CA GLU A 708 -7.66 -19.22 -18.11
C GLU A 708 -8.33 -19.22 -16.72
N ILE A 709 -8.99 -18.12 -16.31
CA ILE A 709 -9.81 -18.09 -15.08
C ILE A 709 -10.92 -19.15 -15.16
N SER A 710 -11.61 -19.25 -16.30
CA SER A 710 -12.67 -20.23 -16.53
C SER A 710 -12.15 -21.66 -16.49
N LYS A 711 -10.97 -21.91 -17.07
CA LYS A 711 -10.26 -23.19 -17.03
C LYS A 711 -9.85 -23.56 -15.60
N LEU A 712 -9.30 -22.63 -14.82
CA LEU A 712 -8.94 -22.88 -13.43
C LEU A 712 -10.19 -23.21 -12.59
N LYS A 713 -11.28 -22.45 -12.76
CA LYS A 713 -12.56 -22.74 -12.07
C LYS A 713 -13.15 -24.09 -12.46
N SER A 714 -13.04 -24.50 -13.73
CA SER A 714 -13.51 -25.83 -14.17
C SER A 714 -12.64 -26.98 -13.67
N GLN A 715 -11.38 -26.72 -13.35
CA GLN A 715 -10.48 -27.66 -12.65
C GLN A 715 -10.72 -27.72 -11.13
N GLY A 716 -11.73 -26.99 -10.62
CA GLY A 716 -12.12 -27.01 -9.20
C GLY A 716 -11.47 -25.92 -8.35
N GLU A 717 -10.74 -24.97 -8.94
CA GLU A 717 -10.19 -23.83 -8.19
C GLU A 717 -11.30 -22.88 -7.75
N THR A 718 -11.25 -22.45 -6.50
CA THR A 718 -12.18 -21.44 -5.98
C THR A 718 -11.74 -20.04 -6.42
N SER A 719 -12.67 -19.07 -6.40
CA SER A 719 -12.34 -17.65 -6.64
C SER A 719 -11.30 -17.09 -5.67
N ASP A 720 -11.01 -17.81 -4.58
CA ASP A 720 -10.00 -17.45 -3.60
C ASP A 720 -8.59 -17.94 -3.97
N SER A 721 -8.47 -18.69 -5.07
CA SER A 721 -7.20 -19.15 -5.62
C SER A 721 -6.26 -17.97 -5.92
N PRO A 722 -5.01 -17.98 -5.45
CA PRO A 722 -4.03 -16.92 -5.71
C PRO A 722 -3.82 -16.65 -7.20
N MET A 723 -3.93 -17.68 -8.04
CA MET A 723 -3.80 -17.55 -9.49
C MET A 723 -5.00 -16.83 -10.11
N ILE A 724 -6.23 -17.22 -9.73
CA ILE A 724 -7.45 -16.55 -10.22
C ILE A 724 -7.45 -15.09 -9.80
N ARG A 725 -7.08 -14.77 -8.56
CA ARG A 725 -7.01 -13.38 -8.09
C ARG A 725 -5.92 -12.56 -8.78
N TYR A 726 -4.77 -13.16 -9.09
CA TYR A 726 -3.73 -12.52 -9.90
C TYR A 726 -4.28 -12.15 -11.30
N LEU A 727 -4.94 -13.10 -11.95
CA LEU A 727 -5.54 -12.90 -13.27
C LEU A 727 -6.65 -11.83 -13.23
N GLU A 728 -7.50 -11.85 -12.21
CA GLU A 728 -8.51 -10.82 -11.97
C GLU A 728 -7.89 -9.45 -11.68
N SER A 729 -6.74 -9.38 -11.00
CA SER A 729 -6.01 -8.14 -10.77
C SER A 729 -5.38 -7.58 -12.05
N ARG A 730 -4.97 -8.43 -13.01
CA ARG A 730 -4.44 -7.98 -14.31
C ARG A 730 -5.54 -7.57 -15.29
N LEU A 731 -6.77 -8.07 -15.09
CA LEU A 731 -7.95 -7.63 -15.83
C LEU A 731 -8.45 -6.24 -15.43
N ARG A 732 -8.19 -5.84 -14.18
CA ARG A 732 -8.51 -4.52 -13.63
C ARG A 732 -7.40 -3.54 -13.99
#